data_AF-A0A948N0R4-F1
#
_entry.id   AF-A0A948N0R4-F1
#
_cell.length_a   1.000
_cell.length_b   1.000
_cell.length_c   1.000
_cell.angle_alpha   90.00
_cell.angle_beta   90.00
_cell.angle_gamma   90.00
#
_symmetry.space_group_name_H-M   'P 1'
#
loop_
_entity.id
_entity.type
_entity.pdbx_description
1 polymer ?
#
loop_
_entity_poly.entity_id
_entity_poly.type
_entity_poly.pdbx_seq_one_letter_code
_entity_poly.pdbx_strand_id
1 'polypeptide(L)'
;MSEVYKIAIIGSGPAGLSAAAHAAKKGLSHILLEKTDHLSDTIFRYQKGKHVMATPAVLVLRADCEFDAGKREKILAQWNEDAKSAGVNVRFNADAKAITGDKGNFTIDLVKGEAVRAENIILAIGTQGNPNLMRCDGASLPHVQYQLDDPGEYTDEHIFVVGSGDAGIENALGLAADAAQGNTVTILNRSADFARAKKANVDNLSAARDAGRMTIMTETSPSLVEPGWITVDTPQGSSRYKCDRIIARMGASPPRKFVEAAGLAFASDAPSAFPTLTPTFESSTKPGIYVIGALAGYPLIKHCMNQGFDVVEFISGVTDLEPADEPLLKDKLKGLPGLLSVSQWLEFLRSRVEILNGLSPLQMREFLLDSEVRAYKPGEAIFIRNDQGSSLFGIADGVVNVEVDPGNPNIIVPIGTGSIFGEVGLISGRKRGATIRAAEPTICIEIPRMAALKLMAQVPEARDTVNRTTSERQVLQIFKSGLTPADITEVLAGAEVMEVRPGQPIINEGDLSDDLYIIRSGSMIVEKNLGGKSVFMSYVPAGSYSGEMAMMERSPRVATVKAAIRSTVVKLPAEPFRALLARKPELAKRMQAEMKARREINEFIEEQKEEFGGAVDMYSSVANFLIKQGIGEATDVLLIDESLCVGCDNCEKACADSHDGLSRLNREAGTTFANIHVPTSCRHCEHPHCMSDCPPNAIRRGPDGEVFISDTCIGCGNCQRACPYGVIQMDKAPPPKPSLFSWMLFGKGPGPGQADYEWRKKAAKAAGGAESPKLAIKCDMCSGKAGGPACVRACPTGAAIRVSPDAFLSVARIDRGAG
;
A
#
# COMPACT_ATOMS: atom_id res chain seq x y z
N MET A 1 34.61 -32.57 -32.05
CA MET A 1 33.81 -32.79 -30.82
C MET A 1 33.18 -31.46 -30.48
N SER A 2 31.87 -31.39 -30.25
CA SER A 2 31.24 -30.14 -29.80
C SER A 2 31.88 -29.70 -28.48
N GLU A 3 32.19 -28.41 -28.37
CA GLU A 3 32.73 -27.82 -27.15
C GLU A 3 31.74 -28.04 -26.00
N VAL A 4 32.23 -28.59 -24.88
CA VAL A 4 31.44 -28.78 -23.66
C VAL A 4 31.78 -27.64 -22.72
N TYR A 5 30.80 -26.81 -22.40
CA TYR A 5 30.99 -25.68 -21.49
C TYR A 5 30.89 -26.15 -20.03
N LYS A 6 31.63 -25.53 -19.13
CA LYS A 6 31.45 -25.79 -17.70
C LYS A 6 30.10 -25.26 -17.20
N ILE A 7 29.65 -24.13 -17.75
CA ILE A 7 28.39 -23.48 -17.40
C ILE A 7 27.65 -23.00 -18.66
N ALA A 8 26.42 -23.45 -18.86
CA ALA A 8 25.50 -22.82 -19.79
C ALA A 8 24.47 -21.96 -19.04
N ILE A 9 24.31 -20.71 -19.44
CA ILE A 9 23.40 -19.75 -18.82
C ILE A 9 22.30 -19.46 -19.81
N ILE A 10 21.04 -19.67 -19.43
CA ILE A 10 19.88 -19.50 -20.31
C ILE A 10 19.12 -18.25 -19.88
N GLY A 11 19.14 -17.22 -20.73
CA GLY A 11 18.51 -15.91 -20.53
C GLY A 11 19.51 -14.84 -20.08
N SER A 12 19.55 -13.71 -20.80
CA SER A 12 20.46 -12.59 -20.52
C SER A 12 19.86 -11.46 -19.69
N GLY A 13 18.79 -11.74 -18.93
CA GLY A 13 18.27 -10.81 -17.93
C GLY A 13 19.34 -10.46 -16.87
N PRO A 14 19.06 -9.52 -15.96
CA PRO A 14 20.08 -8.99 -15.03
C PRO A 14 20.81 -10.09 -14.22
N ALA A 15 20.09 -11.14 -13.81
CA ALA A 15 20.67 -12.29 -13.11
C ALA A 15 21.63 -13.10 -14.00
N GLY A 16 21.20 -13.44 -15.22
CA GLY A 16 21.99 -14.23 -16.16
C GLY A 16 23.19 -13.46 -16.69
N LEU A 17 23.04 -12.16 -16.92
CA LEU A 17 24.14 -11.29 -17.30
C LEU A 17 25.21 -11.22 -16.19
N SER A 18 24.78 -11.05 -14.94
CA SER A 18 25.70 -11.08 -13.80
C SER A 18 26.41 -12.42 -13.67
N ALA A 19 25.70 -13.54 -13.86
CA ALA A 19 26.32 -14.87 -13.83
C ALA A 19 27.35 -15.02 -14.95
N ALA A 20 27.03 -14.56 -16.17
CA ALA A 20 27.91 -14.68 -17.31
C ALA A 20 29.17 -13.82 -17.15
N ALA A 21 29.01 -12.57 -16.72
CA ALA A 21 30.12 -11.65 -16.44
C ALA A 21 31.05 -12.22 -15.36
N HIS A 22 30.48 -12.79 -14.29
CA HIS A 22 31.27 -13.39 -13.23
C HIS A 22 31.99 -14.68 -13.67
N ALA A 23 31.32 -15.54 -14.44
CA ALA A 23 31.94 -16.73 -15.02
C ALA A 23 33.11 -16.37 -15.94
N ALA A 24 32.95 -15.32 -16.76
CA ALA A 24 34.00 -14.79 -17.62
C ALA A 24 35.19 -14.26 -16.81
N LYS A 25 34.93 -13.45 -15.78
CA LYS A 25 35.96 -12.90 -14.89
C LYS A 25 36.76 -13.98 -14.15
N LYS A 26 36.13 -15.11 -13.82
CA LYS A 26 36.80 -16.29 -13.25
C LYS A 26 37.52 -17.18 -14.26
N GLY A 27 37.41 -16.89 -15.55
CA GLY A 27 37.98 -17.73 -16.61
C GLY A 27 37.31 -19.10 -16.74
N LEU A 28 36.06 -19.24 -16.30
CA LEU A 28 35.29 -20.47 -16.47
C LEU A 28 34.79 -20.57 -17.91
N SER A 29 34.92 -21.76 -18.52
CA SER A 29 34.30 -22.03 -19.82
C SER A 29 32.78 -21.91 -19.69
N HIS A 30 32.20 -20.92 -20.35
CA HIS A 30 30.78 -20.60 -20.23
C HIS A 30 30.18 -20.20 -21.58
N ILE A 31 28.85 -20.27 -21.65
CA ILE A 31 28.07 -19.72 -22.76
C ILE A 31 26.76 -19.14 -22.22
N LEU A 32 26.46 -17.89 -22.60
CA LEU A 32 25.19 -17.22 -22.35
C LEU A 32 24.30 -17.36 -23.58
N LEU A 33 23.13 -17.97 -23.44
CA LEU A 33 22.14 -18.17 -24.49
C LEU A 33 21.04 -17.12 -24.35
N GLU A 34 20.88 -16.30 -25.37
CA GLU A 34 19.84 -15.27 -25.43
C GLU A 34 18.94 -15.51 -26.64
N LYS A 35 17.63 -15.56 -26.41
CA LYS A 35 16.64 -15.84 -27.46
C LYS A 35 16.55 -14.70 -28.49
N THR A 36 16.93 -13.48 -28.12
CA THR A 36 16.90 -12.29 -28.97
C THR A 36 18.27 -11.95 -29.55
N ASP A 37 18.34 -10.88 -30.34
CA ASP A 37 19.54 -10.34 -30.97
C ASP A 37 20.31 -9.32 -30.09
N HIS A 38 19.86 -9.10 -28.87
CA HIS A 38 20.44 -8.14 -27.92
C HIS A 38 20.36 -8.68 -26.48
N LEU A 39 21.11 -8.10 -25.55
CA LEU A 39 21.12 -8.52 -24.14
C LEU A 39 19.97 -7.90 -23.35
N SER A 40 19.56 -8.58 -22.28
CA SER A 40 18.60 -8.07 -21.28
C SER A 40 17.23 -7.70 -21.83
N ASP A 41 16.68 -8.53 -22.74
CA ASP A 41 15.40 -8.30 -23.44
C ASP A 41 14.26 -7.85 -22.50
N THR A 42 14.15 -8.40 -21.29
CA THR A 42 13.11 -7.95 -20.33
C THR A 42 13.21 -6.46 -19.99
N ILE A 43 14.42 -5.93 -19.77
CA ILE A 43 14.66 -4.52 -19.46
C ILE A 43 14.67 -3.70 -20.75
N PHE A 44 15.15 -4.27 -21.86
CA PHE A 44 15.05 -3.65 -23.18
C PHE A 44 13.59 -3.34 -23.56
N ARG A 45 12.68 -4.28 -23.30
CA ARG A 45 11.22 -4.17 -23.51
C ARG A 45 10.50 -3.34 -22.45
N TYR A 46 11.22 -2.77 -21.49
CA TYR A 46 10.60 -1.71 -20.67
C TYR A 46 10.32 -0.51 -21.55
N GLN A 47 9.28 0.25 -21.22
CA GLN A 47 8.96 1.48 -21.91
C GLN A 47 10.18 2.39 -22.06
N LYS A 48 10.36 2.97 -23.25
CA LYS A 48 11.40 3.96 -23.52
C LYS A 48 11.40 5.12 -22.54
N GLY A 49 12.59 5.48 -22.06
CA GLY A 49 12.80 6.53 -21.07
C GLY A 49 12.41 6.16 -19.63
N LYS A 50 11.92 4.94 -19.37
CA LYS A 50 11.53 4.49 -18.03
C LYS A 50 12.69 4.65 -17.06
N HIS A 51 12.39 5.18 -15.87
CA HIS A 51 13.33 5.22 -14.76
C HIS A 51 13.29 3.89 -14.01
N VAL A 52 14.43 3.21 -13.92
CA VAL A 52 14.59 1.91 -13.25
C VAL A 52 15.30 2.15 -11.92
N MET A 53 14.73 1.59 -10.85
CA MET A 53 15.22 1.78 -9.47
C MET A 53 16.16 0.65 -9.05
N ALA A 54 17.23 0.97 -8.33
CA ALA A 54 18.15 0.02 -7.72
C ALA A 54 17.76 -0.31 -6.27
N THR A 55 16.62 -0.96 -6.09
CA THR A 55 16.05 -1.31 -4.76
C THR A 55 16.44 -2.73 -4.31
N PRO A 56 16.75 -2.95 -3.02
CA PRO A 56 16.86 -1.95 -1.95
C PRO A 56 18.21 -1.24 -1.97
N ALA A 57 18.21 0.06 -1.64
CA ALA A 57 19.42 0.89 -1.69
C ALA A 57 20.50 0.40 -0.71
N VAL A 58 20.09 -0.13 0.44
CA VAL A 58 20.97 -0.64 1.51
C VAL A 58 21.70 -1.93 1.16
N LEU A 59 21.23 -2.68 0.16
CA LEU A 59 21.87 -3.93 -0.25
C LEU A 59 23.14 -3.61 -1.04
N VAL A 60 24.26 -4.25 -0.70
CA VAL A 60 25.49 -4.13 -1.48
C VAL A 60 25.35 -4.90 -2.80
N LEU A 61 25.75 -4.30 -3.92
CA LEU A 61 25.84 -4.99 -5.20
C LEU A 61 27.23 -5.65 -5.32
N ARG A 62 27.27 -6.96 -5.53
CA ARG A 62 28.50 -7.75 -5.72
C ARG A 62 28.75 -8.12 -7.18
N ALA A 63 27.76 -7.94 -8.04
CA ALA A 63 27.83 -8.26 -9.45
C ALA A 63 28.95 -7.50 -10.15
N ASP A 64 29.53 -8.13 -11.17
CA ASP A 64 30.57 -7.51 -12.00
C ASP A 64 30.03 -6.51 -13.02
N CYS A 65 28.72 -6.51 -13.26
CA CYS A 65 28.04 -5.44 -14.00
C CYS A 65 27.51 -4.38 -13.03
N GLU A 66 27.78 -3.12 -13.31
CA GLU A 66 27.34 -2.01 -12.48
C GLU A 66 25.82 -1.82 -12.57
N PHE A 67 25.18 -1.40 -11.46
CA PHE A 67 23.77 -1.09 -11.48
C PHE A 67 23.39 -0.05 -10.41
N ASP A 68 23.03 1.13 -10.91
CA ASP A 68 22.44 2.22 -10.15
C ASP A 68 21.09 2.65 -10.75
N ALA A 69 20.30 3.37 -9.96
CA ALA A 69 19.03 3.92 -10.42
C ALA A 69 19.25 4.90 -11.59
N GLY A 70 18.47 4.77 -12.67
CA GLY A 70 18.72 5.51 -13.89
C GLY A 70 17.68 5.28 -14.98
N LYS A 71 17.84 5.98 -16.11
CA LYS A 71 17.01 5.73 -17.30
C LYS A 71 17.37 4.37 -17.91
N ARG A 72 16.37 3.65 -18.40
CA ARG A 72 16.48 2.35 -19.09
C ARG A 72 17.67 2.30 -20.06
N GLU A 73 17.79 3.29 -20.93
CA GLU A 73 18.81 3.32 -21.98
C GLU A 73 20.24 3.41 -21.42
N LYS A 74 20.42 4.20 -20.35
CA LYS A 74 21.72 4.33 -19.67
C LYS A 74 22.14 3.00 -19.06
N ILE A 75 21.21 2.31 -18.41
CA ILE A 75 21.47 1.02 -17.76
C ILE A 75 21.80 -0.05 -18.80
N LEU A 76 21.03 -0.13 -19.89
CA LEU A 76 21.31 -1.09 -20.98
C LEU A 76 22.66 -0.82 -21.65
N ALA A 77 23.00 0.45 -21.89
CA ALA A 77 24.31 0.82 -22.45
C ALA A 77 25.45 0.37 -21.53
N GLN A 78 25.36 0.65 -20.23
CA GLN A 78 26.35 0.23 -19.23
C GLN A 78 26.51 -1.29 -19.21
N TRP A 79 25.41 -2.03 -19.13
CA TRP A 79 25.43 -3.49 -19.09
C TRP A 79 26.02 -4.13 -20.36
N ASN A 80 25.77 -3.54 -21.52
CA ASN A 80 26.40 -4.00 -22.76
C ASN A 80 27.93 -3.75 -22.75
N GLU A 81 28.37 -2.61 -22.22
CA GLU A 81 29.79 -2.29 -22.08
C GLU A 81 30.48 -3.21 -21.05
N ASP A 82 29.85 -3.42 -19.90
CA ASP A 82 30.36 -4.30 -18.84
C ASP A 82 30.50 -5.75 -19.34
N ALA A 83 29.47 -6.28 -20.01
CA ALA A 83 29.48 -7.64 -20.53
C ALA A 83 30.56 -7.84 -21.60
N LYS A 84 30.73 -6.86 -22.48
CA LYS A 84 31.80 -6.87 -23.49
C LYS A 84 33.18 -6.80 -22.82
N SER A 85 33.34 -5.93 -21.83
CA SER A 85 34.61 -5.72 -21.12
C SER A 85 35.01 -6.94 -20.29
N ALA A 86 34.05 -7.64 -19.70
CA ALA A 86 34.25 -8.89 -18.99
C ALA A 86 34.58 -10.08 -19.91
N GLY A 87 34.36 -9.95 -21.22
CA GLY A 87 34.59 -11.04 -22.19
C GLY A 87 33.50 -12.11 -22.13
N VAL A 88 32.24 -11.73 -21.89
CA VAL A 88 31.11 -12.67 -21.85
C VAL A 88 30.94 -13.38 -23.20
N ASN A 89 30.96 -14.71 -23.18
CA ASN A 89 30.67 -15.53 -24.35
C ASN A 89 29.16 -15.66 -24.53
N VAL A 90 28.58 -14.92 -25.48
CA VAL A 90 27.14 -14.91 -25.75
C VAL A 90 26.82 -15.48 -27.12
N ARG A 91 25.73 -16.27 -27.18
CA ARG A 91 25.07 -16.68 -28.41
C ARG A 91 23.67 -16.09 -28.46
N PHE A 92 23.48 -15.15 -29.38
CA PHE A 92 22.18 -14.54 -29.68
C PHE A 92 21.31 -15.44 -30.56
N ASN A 93 20.01 -15.16 -30.59
CA ASN A 93 19.01 -15.94 -31.32
C ASN A 93 19.02 -17.43 -30.94
N ALA A 94 19.39 -17.75 -29.69
CA ALA A 94 19.55 -19.08 -29.14
C ALA A 94 18.45 -19.37 -28.11
N ASP A 95 17.22 -19.58 -28.61
CA ASP A 95 16.09 -19.98 -27.77
C ASP A 95 16.20 -21.46 -27.37
N ALA A 96 16.18 -21.75 -26.08
CA ALA A 96 16.28 -23.10 -25.54
C ALA A 96 14.92 -23.82 -25.61
N LYS A 97 14.85 -24.88 -26.41
CA LYS A 97 13.65 -25.69 -26.63
C LYS A 97 13.49 -26.78 -25.57
N ALA A 98 14.58 -27.48 -25.25
CA ALA A 98 14.57 -28.59 -24.30
C ALA A 98 15.93 -28.73 -23.62
N ILE A 99 15.91 -29.27 -22.40
CA ILE A 99 17.10 -29.59 -21.62
C ILE A 99 17.02 -31.06 -21.25
N THR A 100 18.05 -31.83 -21.60
CA THR A 100 18.13 -33.26 -21.32
C THR A 100 19.51 -33.62 -20.75
N GLY A 101 19.63 -34.82 -20.18
CA GLY A 101 20.85 -35.29 -19.53
C GLY A 101 20.87 -35.02 -18.02
N ASP A 102 22.06 -35.11 -17.44
CA ASP A 102 22.31 -35.06 -16.00
C ASP A 102 23.58 -34.24 -15.71
N LYS A 103 23.81 -33.93 -14.43
CA LYS A 103 24.97 -33.16 -13.96
C LYS A 103 26.27 -33.66 -14.59
N GLY A 104 27.04 -32.73 -15.16
CA GLY A 104 28.28 -33.03 -15.88
C GLY A 104 28.09 -33.32 -17.38
N ASN A 105 26.87 -33.55 -17.86
CA ASN A 105 26.60 -33.89 -19.25
C ASN A 105 25.17 -33.51 -19.69
N PHE A 106 24.83 -32.23 -19.57
CA PHE A 106 23.57 -31.72 -20.12
C PHE A 106 23.68 -31.42 -21.61
N THR A 107 22.54 -31.56 -22.29
CA THR A 107 22.33 -31.11 -23.67
C THR A 107 21.17 -30.14 -23.72
N ILE A 108 21.38 -28.99 -24.36
CA ILE A 108 20.40 -27.93 -24.55
C ILE A 108 20.08 -27.88 -26.03
N ASP A 109 18.89 -28.34 -26.38
CA ASP A 109 18.38 -28.26 -27.74
C ASP A 109 17.87 -26.85 -28.00
N LEU A 110 18.36 -26.22 -29.06
CA LEU A 110 17.91 -24.89 -29.47
C LEU A 110 16.74 -25.01 -30.46
N VAL A 111 15.86 -24.01 -30.49
CA VAL A 111 14.80 -23.91 -31.52
C VAL A 111 15.43 -23.79 -32.92
N LYS A 112 16.54 -23.06 -33.02
CA LYS A 112 17.35 -22.91 -34.24
C LYS A 112 18.83 -23.01 -33.88
N GLY A 113 19.61 -23.67 -34.73
CA GLY A 113 21.05 -23.84 -34.56
C GLY A 113 21.43 -25.16 -33.89
N GLU A 114 22.73 -25.34 -33.64
CA GLU A 114 23.28 -26.55 -33.05
C GLU A 114 23.06 -26.61 -31.53
N ALA A 115 22.79 -27.81 -31.03
CA ALA A 115 22.65 -28.08 -29.61
C ALA A 115 23.94 -27.74 -28.84
N VAL A 116 23.77 -27.28 -27.60
CA VAL A 116 24.86 -26.87 -26.71
C VAL A 116 25.02 -27.91 -25.61
N ARG A 117 26.27 -28.28 -25.27
CA ARG A 117 26.56 -29.21 -24.18
C ARG A 117 27.21 -28.47 -23.02
N ALA A 118 26.81 -28.80 -21.79
CA ALA A 118 27.38 -28.20 -20.61
C ALA A 118 27.38 -29.12 -19.38
N GLU A 119 28.28 -28.87 -18.43
CA GLU A 119 28.32 -29.60 -17.16
C GLU A 119 27.24 -29.12 -16.18
N ASN A 120 26.98 -27.81 -16.15
CA ASN A 120 25.98 -27.18 -15.29
C ASN A 120 25.12 -26.21 -16.10
N ILE A 121 23.88 -26.02 -15.67
CA ILE A 121 22.93 -25.08 -16.27
C ILE A 121 22.50 -24.05 -15.25
N ILE A 122 22.51 -22.77 -15.63
CA ILE A 122 21.88 -21.68 -14.88
C ILE A 122 20.66 -21.20 -15.68
N LEU A 123 19.47 -21.42 -15.13
CA LEU A 123 18.21 -20.90 -15.65
C LEU A 123 17.97 -19.49 -15.11
N ALA A 124 18.21 -18.49 -15.96
CA ALA A 124 18.00 -17.06 -15.70
C ALA A 124 16.90 -16.45 -16.59
N ILE A 125 15.90 -17.26 -16.94
CA ILE A 125 14.85 -16.94 -17.92
C ILE A 125 13.74 -16.02 -17.39
N GLY A 126 13.72 -15.77 -16.07
CA GLY A 126 12.70 -14.94 -15.42
C GLY A 126 11.27 -15.47 -15.63
N THR A 127 10.28 -14.58 -15.52
CA THR A 127 8.87 -14.90 -15.77
C THR A 127 8.27 -14.08 -16.91
N GLN A 128 8.86 -12.92 -17.25
CA GLN A 128 8.29 -11.95 -18.20
C GLN A 128 8.18 -12.45 -19.64
N GLY A 129 8.94 -13.49 -20.01
CA GLY A 129 8.80 -14.16 -21.29
C GLY A 129 7.50 -14.97 -21.43
N ASN A 130 6.75 -15.16 -20.35
CA ASN A 130 5.50 -15.94 -20.31
C ASN A 130 4.37 -15.09 -19.68
N PRO A 131 3.85 -14.07 -20.41
CA PRO A 131 2.83 -13.17 -19.90
C PRO A 131 1.50 -13.89 -19.65
N ASN A 132 0.75 -13.38 -18.67
CA ASN A 132 -0.62 -13.83 -18.45
C ASN A 132 -1.50 -13.36 -19.60
N LEU A 133 -2.15 -14.30 -20.27
CA LEU A 133 -3.01 -14.02 -21.43
C LEU A 133 -4.40 -13.53 -20.98
N MET A 134 -5.00 -12.67 -21.80
CA MET A 134 -6.40 -12.29 -21.65
C MET A 134 -7.30 -13.52 -21.80
N ARG A 135 -8.35 -13.60 -20.99
CA ARG A 135 -9.27 -14.75 -20.92
C ARG A 135 -10.64 -14.38 -21.49
N CYS A 136 -10.66 -13.98 -22.76
CA CYS A 136 -11.87 -13.65 -23.50
C CYS A 136 -11.72 -14.07 -24.97
N ASP A 137 -12.85 -14.22 -25.66
CA ASP A 137 -12.84 -14.51 -27.09
C ASP A 137 -12.17 -13.36 -27.85
N GLY A 138 -11.35 -13.70 -28.86
CA GLY A 138 -10.57 -12.73 -29.63
C GLY A 138 -9.28 -12.22 -28.98
N ALA A 139 -8.91 -12.71 -27.79
CA ALA A 139 -7.66 -12.33 -27.10
C ALA A 139 -6.35 -12.64 -27.86
N SER A 140 -6.42 -13.40 -28.96
CA SER A 140 -5.31 -13.74 -29.86
C SER A 140 -5.25 -12.86 -31.12
N LEU A 141 -6.15 -11.89 -31.29
CA LEU A 141 -6.17 -11.02 -32.47
C LEU A 141 -4.91 -10.14 -32.54
N PRO A 142 -4.42 -9.77 -33.74
CA PRO A 142 -3.13 -9.09 -33.91
C PRO A 142 -2.99 -7.73 -33.22
N HIS A 143 -4.10 -7.06 -32.94
CA HIS A 143 -4.11 -5.76 -32.25
C HIS A 143 -4.07 -5.89 -30.71
N VAL A 144 -4.04 -7.11 -30.17
CA VAL A 144 -3.78 -7.41 -28.76
C VAL A 144 -2.28 -7.63 -28.56
N GLN A 145 -1.64 -6.73 -27.84
CA GLN A 145 -0.22 -6.76 -27.53
C GLN A 145 -0.01 -6.93 -26.02
N TYR A 146 0.96 -7.74 -25.62
CA TYR A 146 1.25 -7.99 -24.19
C TYR A 146 2.44 -7.17 -23.66
N GLN A 147 3.00 -6.32 -24.51
CA GLN A 147 4.14 -5.44 -24.24
C GLN A 147 3.93 -4.09 -24.92
N LEU A 148 4.65 -3.07 -24.43
CA LEU A 148 4.66 -1.72 -24.99
C LEU A 148 6.08 -1.16 -24.87
N ASP A 149 6.78 -1.12 -26.00
CA ASP A 149 8.21 -0.75 -26.06
C ASP A 149 8.40 0.76 -26.18
N ASP A 150 7.71 1.40 -27.12
CA ASP A 150 7.71 2.86 -27.32
C ASP A 150 6.27 3.39 -27.46
N PRO A 151 5.74 4.11 -26.45
CA PRO A 151 4.43 4.73 -26.53
C PRO A 151 4.34 5.80 -27.64
N GLY A 152 5.49 6.34 -28.05
CA GLY A 152 5.62 7.35 -29.11
C GLY A 152 5.27 6.86 -30.51
N GLU A 153 5.19 5.54 -30.72
CA GLU A 153 4.93 4.94 -32.04
C GLU A 153 3.45 4.97 -32.46
N TYR A 154 2.55 5.27 -31.53
CA TYR A 154 1.11 5.22 -31.77
C TYR A 154 0.52 6.62 -31.82
N THR A 155 -0.28 6.89 -32.87
CA THR A 155 -0.93 8.18 -33.08
C THR A 155 -2.36 7.99 -33.58
N ASP A 156 -3.29 8.80 -33.09
CA ASP A 156 -4.71 8.82 -33.45
C ASP A 156 -5.44 7.47 -33.24
N GLU A 157 -5.03 6.69 -32.23
CA GLU A 157 -5.63 5.38 -31.93
C GLU A 157 -6.51 5.39 -30.66
N HIS A 158 -7.55 4.55 -30.65
CA HIS A 158 -8.27 4.17 -29.45
C HIS A 158 -7.59 2.96 -28.79
N ILE A 159 -6.91 3.21 -27.68
CA ILE A 159 -6.04 2.22 -27.04
C ILE A 159 -6.59 1.83 -25.66
N PHE A 160 -6.83 0.52 -25.48
CA PHE A 160 -7.21 -0.05 -24.19
C PHE A 160 -6.02 -0.69 -23.49
N VAL A 161 -5.72 -0.27 -22.27
CA VAL A 161 -4.69 -0.89 -21.43
C VAL A 161 -5.37 -1.84 -20.44
N VAL A 162 -5.11 -3.14 -20.56
CA VAL A 162 -5.72 -4.18 -19.71
C VAL A 162 -4.71 -4.65 -18.68
N GLY A 163 -4.92 -4.26 -17.43
CA GLY A 163 -4.00 -4.56 -16.33
C GLY A 163 -3.53 -3.29 -15.64
N SER A 164 -3.68 -3.26 -14.33
CA SER A 164 -3.62 -2.06 -13.50
C SER A 164 -2.48 -2.09 -12.48
N GLY A 165 -1.48 -2.96 -12.67
CA GLY A 165 -0.23 -2.89 -11.93
C GLY A 165 0.67 -1.75 -12.42
N ASP A 166 1.82 -1.53 -11.77
CA ASP A 166 2.75 -0.44 -12.10
C ASP A 166 3.04 -0.33 -13.61
N ALA A 167 3.37 -1.44 -14.26
CA ALA A 167 3.69 -1.45 -15.69
C ALA A 167 2.50 -1.05 -16.57
N GLY A 168 1.28 -1.48 -16.24
CA GLY A 168 0.09 -1.11 -17.01
C GLY A 168 -0.24 0.38 -16.86
N ILE A 169 -0.11 0.90 -15.64
CA ILE A 169 -0.32 2.33 -15.38
C ILE A 169 0.74 3.18 -16.10
N GLU A 170 2.02 2.83 -15.99
CA GLU A 170 3.11 3.52 -16.68
C GLU A 170 2.89 3.53 -18.19
N ASN A 171 2.47 2.40 -18.77
CA ASN A 171 2.17 2.29 -20.18
C ASN A 171 0.98 3.17 -20.60
N ALA A 172 -0.11 3.17 -19.84
CA ALA A 172 -1.26 4.02 -20.13
C ALA A 172 -0.89 5.52 -20.04
N LEU A 173 -0.09 5.90 -19.04
CA LEU A 173 0.42 7.26 -18.89
C LEU A 173 1.35 7.65 -20.03
N GLY A 174 2.21 6.74 -20.49
CA GLY A 174 3.09 6.95 -21.63
C GLY A 174 2.33 7.22 -22.91
N LEU A 175 1.28 6.45 -23.18
CA LEU A 175 0.43 6.59 -24.36
C LEU A 175 -0.41 7.88 -24.34
N ALA A 176 -0.69 8.42 -23.15
CA ALA A 176 -1.45 9.65 -22.90
C ALA A 176 -0.56 10.85 -22.53
N ALA A 177 0.76 10.74 -22.74
CA ALA A 177 1.72 11.76 -22.31
C ALA A 177 1.76 12.94 -23.28
N ASP A 178 1.80 12.67 -24.59
CA ASP A 178 1.90 13.70 -25.63
C ASP A 178 0.54 13.91 -26.32
N ALA A 179 -0.04 15.08 -26.10
CA ALA A 179 -1.31 15.47 -26.71
C ALA A 179 -1.24 15.55 -28.24
N ALA A 180 -0.05 15.76 -28.81
CA ALA A 180 0.15 15.78 -30.27
C ALA A 180 -0.04 14.40 -30.90
N GLN A 181 0.03 13.30 -30.12
CA GLN A 181 -0.25 11.95 -30.62
C GLN A 181 -1.74 11.68 -30.84
N GLY A 182 -2.65 12.47 -30.28
CA GLY A 182 -4.10 12.30 -30.52
C GLY A 182 -4.73 10.99 -30.00
N ASN A 183 -3.99 10.18 -29.22
CA ASN A 183 -4.48 8.89 -28.72
C ASN A 183 -5.64 9.04 -27.72
N THR A 184 -6.65 8.18 -27.84
CA THR A 184 -7.70 8.01 -26.84
C THR A 184 -7.38 6.80 -25.97
N VAL A 185 -6.85 7.02 -24.76
CA VAL A 185 -6.38 5.94 -23.89
C VAL A 185 -7.41 5.61 -22.81
N THR A 186 -7.75 4.33 -22.67
CA THR A 186 -8.61 3.81 -21.60
C THR A 186 -7.91 2.69 -20.84
N ILE A 187 -7.74 2.81 -19.52
CA ILE A 187 -7.21 1.71 -18.70
C ILE A 187 -8.33 0.95 -18.00
N LEU A 188 -8.25 -0.39 -18.02
CA LEU A 188 -9.17 -1.29 -17.35
C LEU A 188 -8.54 -1.86 -16.07
N ASN A 189 -9.24 -1.71 -14.96
CA ASN A 189 -8.92 -2.33 -13.69
C ASN A 189 -10.08 -3.23 -13.26
N ARG A 190 -9.81 -4.53 -13.05
CA ARG A 190 -10.85 -5.50 -12.62
C ARG A 190 -11.35 -5.28 -11.18
N SER A 191 -10.58 -4.56 -10.37
CA SER A 191 -10.93 -4.27 -8.99
C SER A 191 -11.37 -2.82 -8.85
N ALA A 192 -12.06 -2.49 -7.75
CA ALA A 192 -12.35 -1.11 -7.40
C ALA A 192 -11.09 -0.30 -7.03
N ASP A 193 -9.99 -0.98 -6.72
CA ASP A 193 -8.71 -0.40 -6.29
C ASP A 193 -7.51 -0.88 -7.09
N PHE A 194 -6.45 -0.09 -7.04
CA PHE A 194 -5.15 -0.39 -7.64
C PHE A 194 -4.17 -0.99 -6.62
N ALA A 195 -4.63 -1.99 -5.85
CA ALA A 195 -3.87 -2.55 -4.72
C ALA A 195 -2.49 -3.16 -5.08
N ARG A 196 -2.25 -3.45 -6.36
CA ARG A 196 -1.00 -4.03 -6.88
C ARG A 196 -0.05 -3.00 -7.49
N ALA A 197 -0.46 -1.74 -7.59
CA ALA A 197 0.38 -0.67 -8.10
C ALA A 197 0.82 0.22 -6.93
N LYS A 198 2.00 0.81 -7.08
CA LYS A 198 2.45 1.91 -6.23
C LYS A 198 1.46 3.05 -6.40
N LYS A 199 0.97 3.62 -5.31
CA LYS A 199 -0.06 4.66 -5.43
C LYS A 199 0.49 5.95 -6.06
N ALA A 200 1.80 6.18 -6.09
CA ALA A 200 2.38 7.22 -6.95
C ALA A 200 1.99 7.06 -8.45
N ASN A 201 1.98 5.82 -8.96
CA ASN A 201 1.51 5.53 -10.32
C ASN A 201 -0.01 5.75 -10.42
N VAL A 202 -0.78 5.29 -9.43
CA VAL A 202 -2.23 5.45 -9.37
C VAL A 202 -2.66 6.92 -9.29
N ASP A 203 -1.90 7.75 -8.60
CA ASP A 203 -2.12 9.19 -8.47
C ASP A 203 -1.82 9.89 -9.80
N ASN A 204 -0.72 9.52 -10.47
CA ASN A 204 -0.43 10.03 -11.81
C ASN A 204 -1.52 9.65 -12.82
N LEU A 205 -2.03 8.41 -12.72
CA LEU A 205 -3.14 7.91 -13.51
C LEU A 205 -4.42 8.72 -13.25
N SER A 206 -4.76 8.94 -11.99
CA SER A 206 -5.93 9.72 -11.58
C SER A 206 -5.81 11.18 -12.03
N ALA A 207 -4.64 11.80 -11.88
CA ALA A 207 -4.37 13.15 -12.37
C ALA A 207 -4.47 13.24 -13.90
N ALA A 208 -4.07 12.19 -14.63
CA ALA A 208 -4.25 12.12 -16.08
C ALA A 208 -5.74 12.06 -16.48
N ARG A 209 -6.54 11.27 -15.75
CA ARG A 209 -8.00 11.25 -15.92
C ARG A 209 -8.62 12.61 -15.63
N ASP A 210 -8.26 13.23 -14.51
CA ASP A 210 -8.85 14.50 -14.07
C ASP A 210 -8.48 15.66 -15.00
N ALA A 211 -7.30 15.57 -15.63
CA ALA A 211 -6.89 16.47 -16.72
C ALA A 211 -7.54 16.15 -18.08
N GLY A 212 -8.44 15.17 -18.16
CA GLY A 212 -9.12 14.75 -19.39
C GLY A 212 -8.23 14.03 -20.40
N ARG A 213 -7.02 13.59 -20.01
CA ARG A 213 -6.06 12.95 -20.92
C ARG A 213 -6.32 11.47 -21.16
N MET A 214 -7.08 10.82 -20.29
CA MET A 214 -7.40 9.39 -20.41
C MET A 214 -8.65 9.00 -19.62
N THR A 215 -9.18 7.82 -19.91
CA THR A 215 -10.30 7.21 -19.20
C THR A 215 -9.81 6.10 -18.28
N ILE A 216 -10.38 6.00 -17.08
CA ILE A 216 -10.15 4.90 -16.14
C ILE A 216 -11.46 4.17 -15.92
N MET A 217 -11.49 2.87 -16.21
CA MET A 217 -12.63 2.00 -15.93
C MET A 217 -12.25 0.97 -14.85
N THR A 218 -12.81 1.13 -13.65
CA THR A 218 -12.64 0.18 -12.54
C THR A 218 -13.75 -0.86 -12.52
N GLU A 219 -13.52 -1.98 -11.84
CA GLU A 219 -14.42 -3.14 -11.85
C GLU A 219 -14.85 -3.55 -13.27
N THR A 220 -13.93 -3.38 -14.22
CA THR A 220 -14.20 -3.60 -15.63
C THR A 220 -13.25 -4.65 -16.16
N SER A 221 -13.80 -5.63 -16.88
CA SER A 221 -13.02 -6.69 -17.50
C SER A 221 -13.43 -6.87 -18.96
N PRO A 222 -12.48 -7.16 -19.87
CA PRO A 222 -12.80 -7.46 -21.26
C PRO A 222 -13.53 -8.80 -21.37
N SER A 223 -14.61 -8.84 -22.15
CA SER A 223 -15.44 -10.04 -22.38
C SER A 223 -15.41 -10.55 -23.82
N LEU A 224 -15.16 -9.67 -24.80
CA LEU A 224 -14.98 -10.04 -26.21
C LEU A 224 -14.06 -9.02 -26.92
N VAL A 225 -13.20 -9.50 -27.80
CA VAL A 225 -12.38 -8.66 -28.69
C VAL A 225 -12.70 -9.02 -30.14
N GLU A 226 -12.94 -8.01 -30.96
CA GLU A 226 -13.21 -8.14 -32.39
C GLU A 226 -12.29 -7.19 -33.16
N PRO A 227 -12.10 -7.35 -34.49
CA PRO A 227 -11.34 -6.38 -35.28
C PRO A 227 -11.90 -4.95 -35.13
N GLY A 228 -11.14 -4.06 -34.48
CA GLY A 228 -11.50 -2.65 -34.25
C GLY A 228 -12.43 -2.40 -33.05
N TRP A 229 -12.76 -3.42 -32.25
CA TRP A 229 -13.71 -3.30 -31.15
C TRP A 229 -13.33 -4.12 -29.92
N ILE A 230 -13.69 -3.61 -28.75
CA ILE A 230 -13.62 -4.31 -27.47
C ILE A 230 -14.98 -4.23 -26.76
N THR A 231 -15.47 -5.35 -26.27
CA THR A 231 -16.60 -5.40 -25.35
C THR A 231 -16.06 -5.64 -23.95
N VAL A 232 -16.53 -4.82 -23.00
CA VAL A 232 -16.13 -4.91 -21.59
C VAL A 232 -17.37 -5.03 -20.72
N ASP A 233 -17.26 -5.83 -19.67
CA ASP A 233 -18.28 -5.96 -18.65
C ASP A 233 -17.98 -4.96 -17.53
N THR A 234 -18.93 -4.07 -17.28
CA THR A 234 -18.87 -3.03 -16.25
C THR A 234 -19.93 -3.29 -15.17
N PRO A 235 -19.89 -2.61 -14.01
CA PRO A 235 -20.94 -2.73 -13.00
C PRO A 235 -22.34 -2.32 -13.51
N GLN A 236 -22.42 -1.54 -14.58
CA GLN A 236 -23.67 -1.07 -15.20
C GLN A 236 -24.16 -1.99 -16.34
N GLY A 237 -23.41 -3.05 -16.66
CA GLY A 237 -23.70 -3.96 -17.77
C GLY A 237 -22.57 -4.02 -18.80
N SER A 238 -22.77 -4.84 -19.84
CA SER A 238 -21.79 -5.01 -20.92
C SER A 238 -21.87 -3.85 -21.91
N SER A 239 -20.73 -3.32 -22.35
CA SER A 239 -20.63 -2.17 -23.25
C SER A 239 -19.52 -2.37 -24.28
N ARG A 240 -19.79 -1.96 -25.53
CA ARG A 240 -18.89 -2.13 -26.69
C ARG A 240 -18.27 -0.79 -27.07
N TYR A 241 -16.95 -0.77 -27.26
CA TYR A 241 -16.15 0.42 -27.54
C TYR A 241 -15.27 0.19 -28.78
N LYS A 242 -15.05 1.26 -29.55
CA LYS A 242 -14.03 1.26 -30.60
C LYS A 242 -12.66 1.06 -29.95
N CYS A 243 -11.88 0.14 -30.51
CA CYS A 243 -10.57 -0.23 -29.98
C CYS A 243 -9.64 -0.62 -31.13
N ASP A 244 -8.72 0.27 -31.45
CA ASP A 244 -7.71 0.02 -32.47
C ASP A 244 -6.57 -0.85 -31.92
N ARG A 245 -6.31 -0.79 -30.60
CA ARG A 245 -5.23 -1.53 -29.94
C ARG A 245 -5.53 -1.87 -28.50
N ILE A 246 -5.07 -3.05 -28.07
CA ILE A 246 -5.09 -3.46 -26.66
C ILE A 246 -3.65 -3.69 -26.19
N ILE A 247 -3.26 -3.04 -25.08
CA ILE A 247 -2.01 -3.29 -24.37
C ILE A 247 -2.31 -4.05 -23.07
N ALA A 248 -2.14 -5.37 -23.10
CA ALA A 248 -2.43 -6.27 -21.98
C ALA A 248 -1.21 -6.45 -21.06
N ARG A 249 -1.21 -5.77 -19.90
CA ARG A 249 -0.17 -5.83 -18.86
C ARG A 249 -0.68 -6.58 -17.62
N MET A 250 -1.01 -7.86 -17.82
CA MET A 250 -1.68 -8.71 -16.81
C MET A 250 -0.72 -9.48 -15.88
N GLY A 251 0.55 -9.09 -15.84
CA GLY A 251 1.60 -9.82 -15.16
C GLY A 251 2.09 -11.03 -15.96
N ALA A 252 2.92 -11.86 -15.35
CA ALA A 252 3.52 -13.02 -15.99
C ALA A 252 3.64 -14.17 -14.98
N SER A 253 3.73 -15.40 -15.49
CA SER A 253 3.81 -16.61 -14.67
C SER A 253 5.05 -17.42 -15.03
N PRO A 254 5.63 -18.20 -14.10
CA PRO A 254 6.71 -19.14 -14.41
C PRO A 254 6.36 -20.01 -15.63
N PRO A 255 7.30 -20.25 -16.57
CA PRO A 255 7.08 -21.12 -17.73
C PRO A 255 7.10 -22.60 -17.32
N ARG A 256 6.11 -23.01 -16.53
CA ARG A 256 6.06 -24.29 -15.80
C ARG A 256 6.32 -25.50 -16.70
N LYS A 257 5.67 -25.58 -17.86
CA LYS A 257 5.85 -26.69 -18.81
C LYS A 257 7.31 -26.92 -19.20
N PHE A 258 8.06 -25.85 -19.48
CA PHE A 258 9.47 -25.94 -19.84
C PHE A 258 10.34 -26.36 -18.63
N VAL A 259 10.06 -25.77 -17.47
CA VAL A 259 10.81 -26.03 -16.23
C VAL A 259 10.60 -27.47 -15.72
N GLU A 260 9.37 -27.98 -15.77
CA GLU A 260 9.05 -29.37 -15.43
C GLU A 260 9.67 -30.34 -16.44
N ALA A 261 9.64 -30.03 -17.74
CA ALA A 261 10.27 -30.84 -18.77
C ALA A 261 11.79 -30.93 -18.59
N ALA A 262 12.42 -29.91 -18.00
CA ALA A 262 13.83 -29.93 -17.59
C ALA A 262 14.08 -30.73 -16.30
N GLY A 263 13.04 -31.25 -15.65
CA GLY A 263 13.12 -32.11 -14.46
C GLY A 263 13.00 -31.40 -13.11
N LEU A 264 12.58 -30.13 -13.09
CA LEU A 264 12.45 -29.35 -11.86
C LEU A 264 11.05 -29.47 -11.26
N ALA A 265 10.97 -29.71 -9.95
CA ALA A 265 9.71 -29.67 -9.21
C ALA A 265 9.37 -28.25 -8.74
N PHE A 266 8.07 -28.00 -8.58
CA PHE A 266 7.52 -26.76 -8.04
C PHE A 266 7.01 -26.98 -6.61
N ALA A 267 6.94 -25.90 -5.83
CA ALA A 267 6.52 -25.97 -4.42
C ALA A 267 5.06 -26.43 -4.23
N SER A 268 4.19 -26.20 -5.21
CA SER A 268 2.79 -26.63 -5.23
C SER A 268 2.23 -26.57 -6.65
N ASP A 269 1.04 -27.16 -6.88
CA ASP A 269 0.33 -27.13 -8.17
C ASP A 269 -0.24 -25.75 -8.55
N ALA A 270 -0.10 -24.74 -7.69
CA ALA A 270 -0.51 -23.39 -8.00
C ALA A 270 0.24 -22.88 -9.25
N PRO A 271 -0.44 -22.26 -10.24
CA PRO A 271 0.21 -21.73 -11.44
C PRO A 271 1.29 -20.68 -11.16
N SER A 272 1.19 -20.00 -10.02
CA SER A 272 2.13 -18.98 -9.55
C SER A 272 3.24 -19.53 -8.66
N ALA A 273 3.27 -20.84 -8.39
CA ALA A 273 4.32 -21.45 -7.58
C ALA A 273 5.69 -21.31 -8.26
N PHE A 274 6.74 -21.24 -7.47
CA PHE A 274 8.13 -21.24 -7.95
C PHE A 274 8.77 -22.64 -7.79
N PRO A 275 9.86 -22.92 -8.52
CA PRO A 275 10.62 -24.16 -8.37
C PRO A 275 11.14 -24.34 -6.93
N THR A 276 11.27 -25.58 -6.48
CA THR A 276 11.91 -25.89 -5.20
C THR A 276 13.43 -25.89 -5.36
N LEU A 277 14.11 -25.06 -4.58
CA LEU A 277 15.54 -24.82 -4.69
C LEU A 277 16.24 -25.03 -3.35
N THR A 278 17.49 -25.44 -3.40
CA THR A 278 18.41 -25.40 -2.27
C THR A 278 18.85 -23.96 -1.96
N PRO A 279 19.48 -23.69 -0.81
CA PRO A 279 20.05 -22.37 -0.50
C PRO A 279 21.12 -21.89 -1.50
N THR A 280 21.71 -22.79 -2.29
CA THR A 280 22.69 -22.49 -3.34
C THR A 280 22.05 -22.30 -4.72
N PHE A 281 20.72 -22.15 -4.77
CA PHE A 281 19.92 -21.99 -5.99
C PHE A 281 19.86 -23.23 -6.88
N GLU A 282 20.38 -24.38 -6.44
CA GLU A 282 20.30 -25.64 -7.19
C GLU A 282 18.88 -26.24 -7.08
N SER A 283 18.40 -26.87 -8.15
CA SER A 283 17.14 -27.59 -8.13
C SER A 283 17.19 -28.75 -7.14
N SER A 284 16.17 -28.83 -6.28
CA SER A 284 16.04 -29.93 -5.31
C SER A 284 15.80 -31.29 -5.97
N THR A 285 15.38 -31.34 -7.25
CA THR A 285 15.06 -32.58 -7.97
C THR A 285 15.98 -32.88 -9.14
N LYS A 286 16.75 -31.89 -9.62
CA LYS A 286 17.65 -32.05 -10.76
C LYS A 286 19.01 -31.39 -10.49
N PRO A 287 19.94 -32.11 -9.82
CA PRO A 287 21.27 -31.60 -9.55
C PRO A 287 21.98 -31.13 -10.83
N GLY A 288 22.75 -30.05 -10.73
CA GLY A 288 23.45 -29.41 -11.85
C GLY A 288 22.61 -28.38 -12.60
N ILE A 289 21.30 -28.25 -12.31
CA ILE A 289 20.48 -27.14 -12.80
C ILE A 289 20.21 -26.17 -11.65
N TYR A 290 20.61 -24.92 -11.84
CA TYR A 290 20.44 -23.82 -10.91
C TYR A 290 19.41 -22.82 -11.45
N VAL A 291 18.65 -22.17 -10.57
CA VAL A 291 17.60 -21.21 -10.96
C VAL A 291 17.81 -19.89 -10.23
N ILE A 292 17.96 -18.81 -10.98
CA ILE A 292 18.20 -17.47 -10.44
C ILE A 292 17.23 -16.44 -11.03
N GLY A 293 17.16 -15.29 -10.38
CA GLY A 293 16.33 -14.16 -10.78
C GLY A 293 14.85 -14.33 -10.40
N ALA A 294 13.97 -13.68 -11.17
CA ALA A 294 12.53 -13.70 -10.88
C ALA A 294 11.90 -15.10 -10.85
N LEU A 295 12.47 -16.08 -11.56
CA LEU A 295 12.00 -17.47 -11.51
C LEU A 295 12.29 -18.16 -10.18
N ALA A 296 13.29 -17.69 -9.42
CA ALA A 296 13.58 -18.15 -8.06
C ALA A 296 12.64 -17.55 -7.00
N GLY A 297 11.69 -16.70 -7.40
CA GLY A 297 10.74 -16.04 -6.49
C GLY A 297 11.22 -14.73 -5.89
N TYR A 298 12.34 -14.16 -6.37
CA TYR A 298 12.96 -12.94 -5.83
C TYR A 298 13.19 -11.89 -6.94
N PRO A 299 12.16 -11.12 -7.35
CA PRO A 299 12.16 -10.39 -8.62
C PRO A 299 12.89 -9.02 -8.60
N LEU A 300 13.54 -8.62 -7.51
CA LEU A 300 14.26 -7.35 -7.43
C LEU A 300 15.59 -7.43 -8.18
N ILE A 301 15.83 -6.50 -9.12
CA ILE A 301 16.98 -6.51 -10.04
C ILE A 301 18.32 -6.63 -9.28
N LYS A 302 18.50 -5.83 -8.22
CA LYS A 302 19.75 -5.83 -7.45
C LYS A 302 20.03 -7.18 -6.78
N HIS A 303 18.99 -7.83 -6.25
CA HIS A 303 19.09 -9.17 -5.70
C HIS A 303 19.31 -10.22 -6.79
N CYS A 304 18.58 -10.13 -7.91
CA CYS A 304 18.75 -11.00 -9.07
C CYS A 304 20.21 -11.00 -9.56
N MET A 305 20.84 -9.83 -9.64
CA MET A 305 22.26 -9.72 -10.01
C MET A 305 23.17 -10.38 -8.97
N ASN A 306 22.95 -10.13 -7.67
CA ASN A 306 23.71 -10.81 -6.61
C ASN A 306 23.56 -12.35 -6.66
N GLN A 307 22.39 -12.88 -7.02
CA GLN A 307 22.19 -14.32 -7.21
C GLN A 307 23.03 -14.87 -8.38
N GLY A 308 23.16 -14.08 -9.45
CA GLY A 308 24.02 -14.43 -10.59
C GLY A 308 25.50 -14.54 -10.20
N PHE A 309 25.98 -13.64 -9.35
CA PHE A 309 27.30 -13.76 -8.74
C PHE A 309 27.41 -15.04 -7.88
N ASP A 310 26.49 -15.23 -6.93
CA ASP A 310 26.53 -16.30 -5.94
C ASP A 310 26.50 -17.69 -6.57
N VAL A 311 25.64 -17.91 -7.55
CA VAL A 311 25.50 -19.24 -8.18
C VAL A 311 26.79 -19.69 -8.85
N VAL A 312 27.57 -18.76 -9.42
CA VAL A 312 28.84 -19.08 -10.06
C VAL A 312 29.94 -19.35 -9.03
N GLU A 313 29.92 -18.65 -7.88
CA GLU A 313 30.74 -19.01 -6.72
C GLU A 313 30.45 -20.44 -6.25
N PHE A 314 29.18 -20.80 -6.09
CA PHE A 314 28.77 -22.15 -5.67
C PHE A 314 29.19 -23.23 -6.69
N ILE A 315 29.00 -23.00 -8.00
CA ILE A 315 29.47 -23.91 -9.05
C ILE A 315 31.01 -24.03 -9.07
N SER A 316 31.71 -22.99 -8.63
CA SER A 316 33.18 -22.99 -8.49
C SER A 316 33.67 -23.76 -7.26
N GLY A 317 32.77 -24.24 -6.40
CA GLY A 317 33.11 -25.03 -5.21
C GLY A 317 33.21 -24.22 -3.91
N VAL A 318 32.84 -22.93 -3.92
CA VAL A 318 32.69 -22.16 -2.68
C VAL A 318 31.45 -22.64 -1.95
N THR A 319 31.56 -22.98 -0.67
CA THR A 319 30.45 -23.57 0.11
C THR A 319 30.02 -22.72 1.30
N ASP A 320 30.83 -21.72 1.66
CA ASP A 320 30.67 -20.84 2.82
C ASP A 320 30.35 -19.38 2.43
N LEU A 321 29.90 -19.15 1.18
CA LEU A 321 29.52 -17.82 0.73
C LEU A 321 28.26 -17.34 1.44
N GLU A 322 28.40 -16.25 2.19
CA GLU A 322 27.25 -15.57 2.79
C GLU A 322 26.46 -14.77 1.74
N PRO A 323 25.12 -14.83 1.73
CA PRO A 323 24.30 -13.98 0.88
C PRO A 323 24.53 -12.47 1.14
N ALA A 324 24.32 -11.62 0.12
CA ALA A 324 24.59 -10.17 0.23
C ALA A 324 23.78 -9.46 1.32
N ASP A 325 22.61 -9.99 1.65
CA ASP A 325 21.71 -9.51 2.69
C ASP A 325 22.03 -10.08 4.08
N GLU A 326 22.92 -11.08 4.18
CA GLU A 326 23.27 -11.75 5.43
C GLU A 326 23.74 -10.78 6.53
N PRO A 327 24.62 -9.78 6.28
CA PRO A 327 25.03 -8.83 7.31
C PRO A 327 23.87 -7.99 7.84
N LEU A 328 22.92 -7.62 6.97
CA LEU A 328 21.73 -6.85 7.34
C LEU A 328 20.80 -7.68 8.21
N LEU A 329 20.60 -8.96 7.87
CA LEU A 329 19.76 -9.86 8.64
C LEU A 329 20.41 -10.24 9.98
N LYS A 330 21.73 -10.43 10.03
CA LYS A 330 22.47 -10.61 11.29
C LYS A 330 22.27 -9.43 12.22
N ASP A 331 22.35 -8.21 11.70
CA ASP A 331 22.15 -7.01 12.52
C ASP A 331 20.73 -6.92 13.09
N LYS A 332 19.71 -7.28 12.29
CA LYS A 332 18.31 -7.36 12.74
C LYS A 332 18.07 -8.45 13.80
N LEU A 333 18.76 -9.58 13.69
CA LEU A 333 18.55 -10.76 14.54
C LEU A 333 19.46 -10.80 15.78
N LYS A 334 20.46 -9.90 15.89
CA LYS A 334 21.46 -9.90 16.98
C LYS A 334 20.87 -9.82 18.40
N GLY A 335 19.66 -9.27 18.54
CA GLY A 335 18.97 -9.10 19.82
C GLY A 335 18.20 -10.33 20.30
N LEU A 336 18.18 -11.42 19.54
CA LEU A 336 17.39 -12.61 19.85
C LEU A 336 18.16 -13.62 20.74
N PRO A 337 17.46 -14.39 21.58
CA PRO A 337 18.11 -15.35 22.47
C PRO A 337 18.62 -16.59 21.71
N GLY A 338 19.82 -17.05 22.07
CA GLY A 338 20.44 -18.24 21.46
C GLY A 338 21.47 -17.89 20.38
N LEU A 339 22.20 -18.91 19.93
CA LEU A 339 23.25 -18.80 18.91
C LEU A 339 22.79 -19.51 17.63
N LEU A 340 21.70 -19.02 17.03
CA LEU A 340 21.19 -19.52 15.75
C LEU A 340 21.76 -18.72 14.58
N SER A 341 22.00 -19.39 13.45
CA SER A 341 22.31 -18.72 12.19
C SER A 341 21.09 -17.98 11.64
N VAL A 342 21.30 -17.06 10.69
CA VAL A 342 20.19 -16.35 10.03
C VAL A 342 19.21 -17.34 9.39
N SER A 343 19.71 -18.37 8.69
CA SER A 343 18.85 -19.40 8.09
C SER A 343 18.00 -20.15 9.12
N GLN A 344 18.57 -20.46 10.29
CA GLN A 344 17.81 -21.10 11.38
C GLN A 344 16.74 -20.16 11.95
N TRP A 345 17.06 -18.88 12.12
CA TRP A 345 16.08 -17.88 12.56
C TRP A 345 14.96 -17.66 11.56
N LEU A 346 15.28 -17.58 10.27
CA LEU A 346 14.28 -17.43 9.21
C LEU A 346 13.31 -18.61 9.22
N GLU A 347 13.82 -19.84 9.31
CA GLU A 347 12.99 -21.03 9.37
C GLU A 347 12.16 -21.08 10.66
N PHE A 348 12.75 -20.69 11.79
CA PHE A 348 12.04 -20.55 13.07
C PHE A 348 10.85 -19.60 12.94
N LEU A 349 11.07 -18.38 12.44
CA LEU A 349 10.00 -17.39 12.27
C LEU A 349 8.94 -17.87 11.26
N ARG A 350 9.38 -18.42 10.13
CA ARG A 350 8.52 -18.87 9.02
C ARG A 350 7.59 -20.01 9.44
N SER A 351 8.10 -20.99 10.18
CA SER A 351 7.34 -22.18 10.62
C SER A 351 6.49 -21.93 11.87
N ARG A 352 6.84 -20.92 12.68
CA ARG A 352 6.16 -20.63 13.95
C ARG A 352 5.09 -19.57 13.85
N VAL A 353 5.08 -18.72 12.82
CA VAL A 353 4.07 -17.66 12.64
C VAL A 353 3.15 -18.04 11.48
N GLU A 354 1.86 -18.22 11.77
CA GLU A 354 0.89 -18.81 10.82
C GLU A 354 0.85 -18.10 9.47
N ILE A 355 0.87 -16.77 9.48
CA ILE A 355 0.80 -15.93 8.27
C ILE A 355 2.07 -15.98 7.41
N LEU A 356 3.18 -16.56 7.90
CA LEU A 356 4.45 -16.65 7.17
C LEU A 356 4.71 -18.03 6.57
N ASN A 357 3.89 -19.04 6.90
CA ASN A 357 4.07 -20.43 6.47
C ASN A 357 4.15 -20.60 4.95
N GLY A 358 3.43 -19.76 4.20
CA GLY A 358 3.38 -19.80 2.73
C GLY A 358 4.58 -19.17 2.02
N LEU A 359 5.51 -18.54 2.75
CA LEU A 359 6.72 -17.96 2.16
C LEU A 359 7.78 -19.05 1.91
N SER A 360 8.50 -18.93 0.79
CA SER A 360 9.74 -19.70 0.58
C SER A 360 10.89 -19.14 1.43
N PRO A 361 11.97 -19.90 1.66
CA PRO A 361 13.16 -19.39 2.37
C PRO A 361 13.71 -18.10 1.76
N LEU A 362 13.72 -18.00 0.42
CA LEU A 362 14.16 -16.80 -0.28
C LEU A 362 13.18 -15.62 -0.06
N GLN A 363 11.87 -15.85 -0.17
CA GLN A 363 10.88 -14.79 0.08
C GLN A 363 10.91 -14.32 1.55
N MET A 364 11.19 -15.23 2.48
CA MET A 364 11.32 -14.91 3.90
C MET A 364 12.50 -13.95 4.17
N ARG A 365 13.62 -14.09 3.43
CA ARG A 365 14.73 -13.13 3.50
C ARG A 365 14.31 -11.74 3.06
N GLU A 366 13.61 -11.63 1.93
CA GLU A 366 13.05 -10.34 1.45
C GLU A 366 12.12 -9.72 2.48
N PHE A 367 11.19 -10.54 2.98
CA PHE A 367 10.18 -10.10 3.93
C PHE A 367 10.80 -9.56 5.23
N LEU A 368 11.88 -10.18 5.70
CA LEU A 368 12.57 -9.77 6.92
C LEU A 368 13.37 -8.47 6.76
N LEU A 369 13.81 -8.12 5.55
CA LEU A 369 14.44 -6.82 5.30
C LEU A 369 13.47 -5.66 5.57
N ASP A 370 12.18 -5.86 5.33
CA ASP A 370 11.10 -4.89 5.55
C ASP A 370 10.43 -5.01 6.93
N SER A 371 10.87 -5.95 7.79
CA SER A 371 10.27 -6.27 9.10
C SER A 371 11.30 -6.16 10.23
N GLU A 372 10.84 -6.08 11.49
CA GLU A 372 11.71 -6.07 12.67
C GLU A 372 11.44 -7.29 13.56
N VAL A 373 12.46 -7.83 14.22
CA VAL A 373 12.28 -8.96 15.16
C VAL A 373 12.84 -8.58 16.50
N ARG A 374 12.09 -8.85 17.57
CA ARG A 374 12.49 -8.51 18.93
C ARG A 374 12.09 -9.58 19.92
N ALA A 375 12.98 -9.80 20.89
CA ALA A 375 12.71 -10.57 22.09
C ALA A 375 12.29 -9.63 23.23
N TYR A 376 11.27 -10.04 23.97
CA TYR A 376 10.68 -9.30 25.08
C TYR A 376 10.79 -10.12 26.37
N LYS A 377 11.09 -9.43 27.48
CA LYS A 377 11.10 -10.03 28.82
C LYS A 377 9.67 -10.12 29.38
N PRO A 378 9.38 -11.04 30.31
CA PRO A 378 8.10 -11.08 31.01
C PRO A 378 7.72 -9.71 31.59
N GLY A 379 6.48 -9.27 31.36
CA GLY A 379 5.95 -7.97 31.78
C GLY A 379 6.33 -6.78 30.89
N GLU A 380 7.26 -6.94 29.95
CA GLU A 380 7.66 -5.88 29.01
C GLU A 380 6.49 -5.56 28.07
N ALA A 381 6.20 -4.27 27.89
CA ALA A 381 5.18 -3.83 26.95
C ALA A 381 5.70 -3.93 25.52
N ILE A 382 4.90 -4.53 24.65
CA ILE A 382 5.15 -4.56 23.20
C ILE A 382 4.57 -3.29 22.57
N PHE A 383 3.35 -2.92 22.96
CA PHE A 383 2.79 -1.59 22.73
C PHE A 383 1.77 -1.23 23.81
N ILE A 384 1.51 0.06 23.98
CA ILE A 384 0.58 0.58 24.98
C ILE A 384 -0.75 0.95 24.32
N ARG A 385 -1.84 0.81 25.08
CA ARG A 385 -3.15 1.31 24.68
C ARG A 385 -3.07 2.79 24.29
N ASN A 386 -3.83 3.16 23.28
CA ASN A 386 -3.91 4.49 22.70
C ASN A 386 -2.69 4.93 21.87
N ASP A 387 -1.61 4.14 21.82
CA ASP A 387 -0.52 4.35 20.87
C ASP A 387 -1.06 4.22 19.43
N GLN A 388 -0.37 4.81 18.46
CA GLN A 388 -0.72 4.62 17.05
C GLN A 388 -0.30 3.22 16.57
N GLY A 389 -1.17 2.54 15.81
CA GLY A 389 -0.86 1.22 15.24
C GLY A 389 -0.60 1.25 13.74
N SER A 390 0.67 1.27 13.32
CA SER A 390 1.07 1.17 11.90
C SER A 390 1.66 -0.18 11.50
N SER A 391 1.67 -1.13 12.42
CA SER A 391 2.25 -2.47 12.30
C SER A 391 1.35 -3.51 12.96
N LEU A 392 1.45 -4.75 12.49
CA LEU A 392 0.94 -5.93 13.18
C LEU A 392 2.14 -6.77 13.63
N PHE A 393 1.92 -7.66 14.57
CA PHE A 393 2.96 -8.51 15.16
C PHE A 393 2.59 -9.98 14.96
N GLY A 394 3.57 -10.82 14.66
CA GLY A 394 3.46 -12.27 14.73
C GLY A 394 4.24 -12.81 15.93
N ILE A 395 3.64 -13.75 16.68
CA ILE A 395 4.29 -14.38 17.85
C ILE A 395 4.99 -15.64 17.37
N ALA A 396 6.31 -15.60 17.29
CA ALA A 396 7.13 -16.76 16.91
C ALA A 396 7.41 -17.68 18.10
N ASP A 397 7.45 -17.12 19.32
CA ASP A 397 7.60 -17.89 20.55
C ASP A 397 7.02 -17.14 21.74
N GLY A 398 6.55 -17.89 22.72
CA GLY A 398 5.98 -17.37 23.96
C GLY A 398 4.49 -17.02 23.88
N VAL A 399 4.03 -16.27 24.88
CA VAL A 399 2.65 -15.83 25.08
C VAL A 399 2.64 -14.34 25.42
N VAL A 400 1.70 -13.61 24.83
CA VAL A 400 1.44 -12.21 25.19
C VAL A 400 0.08 -12.07 25.86
N ASN A 401 -0.03 -11.11 26.75
CA ASN A 401 -1.22 -10.77 27.51
C ASN A 401 -1.84 -9.48 26.98
N VAL A 402 -3.12 -9.53 26.63
CA VAL A 402 -3.92 -8.37 26.24
C VAL A 402 -4.60 -7.80 27.49
N GLU A 403 -4.23 -6.57 27.87
CA GLU A 403 -4.89 -5.81 28.93
C GLU A 403 -6.09 -5.05 28.35
N VAL A 404 -7.30 -5.62 28.49
CA VAL A 404 -8.51 -5.12 27.81
C VAL A 404 -9.17 -3.96 28.55
N ASP A 405 -9.12 -3.98 29.89
CA ASP A 405 -9.78 -2.99 30.75
C ASP A 405 -8.74 -2.09 31.46
N PRO A 406 -8.73 -0.77 31.20
CA PRO A 406 -7.80 0.16 31.84
C PRO A 406 -8.19 0.44 33.30
N GLY A 407 -9.44 0.15 33.70
CA GLY A 407 -9.91 0.23 35.08
C GLY A 407 -9.70 -1.05 35.89
N ASN A 408 -9.36 -2.17 35.23
CA ASN A 408 -9.07 -3.44 35.89
C ASN A 408 -7.95 -4.23 35.17
N PRO A 409 -6.69 -4.07 35.61
CA PRO A 409 -5.54 -4.73 34.97
C PRO A 409 -5.55 -6.27 35.09
N ASN A 410 -6.49 -6.87 35.82
CA ASN A 410 -6.61 -8.33 35.95
C ASN A 410 -7.40 -8.98 34.81
N ILE A 411 -8.09 -8.20 33.95
CA ILE A 411 -8.79 -8.75 32.78
C ILE A 411 -7.79 -8.90 31.64
N ILE A 412 -7.19 -10.08 31.58
CA ILE A 412 -6.12 -10.44 30.65
C ILE A 412 -6.61 -11.53 29.70
N VAL A 413 -6.36 -11.34 28.40
CA VAL A 413 -6.57 -12.38 27.38
C VAL A 413 -5.20 -12.83 26.83
N PRO A 414 -4.80 -14.10 27.02
CA PRO A 414 -3.54 -14.59 26.49
C PRO A 414 -3.66 -14.87 24.98
N ILE A 415 -2.60 -14.55 24.23
CA ILE A 415 -2.43 -14.89 22.82
C ILE A 415 -1.10 -15.64 22.70
N GLY A 416 -1.16 -16.87 22.21
CA GLY A 416 0.01 -17.75 22.11
C GLY A 416 0.74 -17.69 20.78
N THR A 417 1.83 -18.45 20.72
CA THR A 417 2.65 -18.69 19.52
C THR A 417 1.80 -19.08 18.29
N GLY A 418 2.24 -18.69 17.09
CA GLY A 418 1.49 -18.89 15.85
C GLY A 418 0.59 -17.71 15.50
N SER A 419 0.04 -17.06 16.52
CA SER A 419 -0.96 -16.01 16.35
C SER A 419 -0.35 -14.66 16.00
N ILE A 420 -1.21 -13.76 15.51
CA ILE A 420 -0.87 -12.37 15.23
C ILE A 420 -1.58 -11.42 16.20
N PHE A 421 -1.07 -10.21 16.40
CA PHE A 421 -1.77 -9.15 17.12
C PHE A 421 -1.46 -7.75 16.61
N GLY A 422 -2.28 -6.77 16.97
CA GLY A 422 -2.15 -5.39 16.50
C GLY A 422 -2.70 -5.12 15.08
N GLU A 423 -3.27 -6.15 14.43
CA GLU A 423 -3.87 -6.09 13.09
C GLU A 423 -5.03 -5.11 12.99
N VAL A 424 -5.83 -4.95 14.06
CA VAL A 424 -6.95 -4.00 14.07
C VAL A 424 -6.46 -2.57 13.83
N GLY A 425 -5.42 -2.12 14.54
CA GLY A 425 -4.85 -0.78 14.36
C GLY A 425 -4.27 -0.60 12.96
N LEU A 426 -3.53 -1.60 12.47
CA LEU A 426 -2.96 -1.60 11.12
C LEU A 426 -4.03 -1.48 10.04
N ILE A 427 -5.14 -2.19 10.16
CA ILE A 427 -6.20 -2.25 9.13
C ILE A 427 -7.13 -1.04 9.23
N SER A 428 -7.62 -0.72 10.44
CA SER A 428 -8.57 0.37 10.68
C SER A 428 -7.92 1.76 10.79
N GLY A 429 -6.59 1.87 10.88
CA GLY A 429 -5.89 3.15 11.03
C GLY A 429 -5.99 3.77 12.42
N ARG A 430 -6.54 3.02 13.38
CA ARG A 430 -6.87 3.46 14.73
C ARG A 430 -5.72 3.29 15.72
N LYS A 431 -5.88 4.01 16.84
CA LYS A 431 -5.09 3.80 18.04
C LYS A 431 -5.25 2.37 18.58
N ARG A 432 -4.21 1.85 19.24
CA ARG A 432 -4.19 0.53 19.87
C ARG A 432 -5.31 0.44 20.92
N GLY A 433 -6.24 -0.50 20.76
CA GLY A 433 -7.40 -0.65 21.65
C GLY A 433 -7.08 -1.20 23.05
N ALA A 434 -5.90 -1.79 23.22
CA ALA A 434 -5.45 -2.45 24.45
C ALA A 434 -3.93 -2.32 24.60
N THR A 435 -3.42 -2.51 25.82
CA THR A 435 -1.98 -2.67 26.07
C THR A 435 -1.61 -4.13 25.91
N ILE A 436 -0.49 -4.43 25.23
CA ILE A 436 0.03 -5.79 25.09
C ILE A 436 1.34 -5.91 25.85
N ARG A 437 1.45 -6.92 26.71
CA ARG A 437 2.69 -7.26 27.41
C ARG A 437 3.09 -8.70 27.15
N ALA A 438 4.37 -8.98 27.13
CA ALA A 438 4.87 -10.34 27.16
C ALA A 438 4.47 -11.01 28.49
N ALA A 439 3.77 -12.14 28.45
CA ALA A 439 3.41 -12.89 29.65
C ALA A 439 4.61 -13.68 30.18
N GLU A 440 5.44 -14.15 29.26
CA GLU A 440 6.67 -14.91 29.46
C GLU A 440 7.74 -14.42 28.45
N PRO A 441 8.98 -14.95 28.42
CA PRO A 441 9.93 -14.58 27.38
C PRO A 441 9.33 -14.82 26.00
N THR A 442 9.20 -13.76 25.20
CA THR A 442 8.41 -13.79 23.96
C THR A 442 9.25 -13.26 22.80
N ILE A 443 9.18 -13.92 21.64
CA ILE A 443 9.79 -13.45 20.39
C ILE A 443 8.67 -13.03 19.45
N CYS A 444 8.70 -11.77 19.01
CA CYS A 444 7.75 -11.26 18.02
C CYS A 444 8.47 -10.71 16.79
N ILE A 445 7.84 -10.90 15.63
CA ILE A 445 8.14 -10.18 14.40
C ILE A 445 7.14 -9.04 14.24
N GLU A 446 7.61 -7.81 14.17
CA GLU A 446 6.83 -6.63 13.81
C GLU A 446 6.82 -6.45 12.30
N ILE A 447 5.61 -6.39 11.74
CA ILE A 447 5.33 -6.36 10.31
C ILE A 447 4.65 -5.01 10.00
N PRO A 448 5.36 -4.09 9.32
CA PRO A 448 4.77 -2.82 8.89
C PRO A 448 3.61 -3.01 7.91
N ARG A 449 2.71 -2.02 7.83
CA ARG A 449 1.53 -2.07 6.93
C ARG A 449 1.84 -2.48 5.49
N MET A 450 2.89 -1.92 4.89
CA MET A 450 3.24 -2.25 3.50
C MET A 450 3.71 -3.69 3.35
N ALA A 451 4.53 -4.20 4.28
CA ALA A 451 4.96 -5.59 4.30
C ALA A 451 3.78 -6.54 4.48
N ALA A 452 2.83 -6.22 5.37
CA ALA A 452 1.61 -6.99 5.57
C ALA A 452 0.73 -7.04 4.32
N LEU A 453 0.48 -5.91 3.65
CA LEU A 453 -0.32 -5.86 2.43
C LEU A 453 0.34 -6.64 1.28
N LYS A 454 1.67 -6.53 1.13
CA LYS A 454 2.44 -7.29 0.13
C LYS A 454 2.34 -8.79 0.40
N LEU A 455 2.50 -9.21 1.67
CA LEU A 455 2.32 -10.59 2.09
C LEU A 455 0.93 -11.12 1.75
N MET A 456 -0.13 -10.39 2.12
CA MET A 456 -1.52 -10.78 1.83
C MET A 456 -1.83 -10.84 0.31
N ALA A 457 -1.15 -10.02 -0.50
CA ALA A 457 -1.30 -10.05 -1.95
C ALA A 457 -0.57 -11.24 -2.60
N GLN A 458 0.51 -11.71 -1.99
CA GLN A 458 1.36 -12.79 -2.48
C GLN A 458 0.96 -14.17 -1.95
N VAL A 459 0.45 -14.23 -0.72
CA VAL A 459 0.12 -15.47 0.02
C VAL A 459 -1.36 -15.42 0.41
N PRO A 460 -2.26 -16.08 -0.34
CA PRO A 460 -3.69 -16.12 -0.06
C PRO A 460 -4.02 -16.61 1.36
N GLU A 461 -3.31 -17.63 1.85
CA GLU A 461 -3.48 -18.18 3.19
C GLU A 461 -3.23 -17.12 4.26
N ALA A 462 -2.20 -16.29 4.09
CA ALA A 462 -1.91 -15.19 5.00
C ALA A 462 -3.03 -14.14 5.02
N ARG A 463 -3.58 -13.80 3.85
CA ARG A 463 -4.73 -12.88 3.73
C ARG A 463 -5.95 -13.42 4.48
N ASP A 464 -6.24 -14.70 4.30
CA ASP A 464 -7.43 -15.33 4.86
C ASP A 464 -7.30 -15.45 6.39
N THR A 465 -6.13 -15.82 6.91
CA THR A 465 -5.82 -15.80 8.36
C THR A 465 -5.95 -14.39 8.94
N VAL A 466 -5.35 -13.36 8.33
CA VAL A 466 -5.45 -11.97 8.81
C VAL A 466 -6.91 -11.49 8.84
N ASN A 467 -7.69 -11.78 7.80
CA ASN A 467 -9.10 -11.40 7.75
C ASN A 467 -9.93 -12.08 8.84
N ARG A 468 -9.77 -13.40 9.01
CA ARG A 468 -10.46 -14.16 10.05
C ARG A 468 -10.14 -13.62 11.45
N THR A 469 -8.85 -13.48 11.79
CA THR A 469 -8.40 -12.97 13.09
C THR A 469 -8.91 -11.55 13.35
N THR A 470 -8.89 -10.67 12.34
CA THR A 470 -9.37 -9.29 12.50
C THR A 470 -10.87 -9.27 12.80
N SER A 471 -11.69 -10.01 12.03
CA SER A 471 -13.14 -10.05 12.22
C SER A 471 -13.52 -10.61 13.58
N GLU A 472 -12.87 -11.71 13.99
CA GLU A 472 -13.06 -12.32 15.31
C GLU A 472 -12.81 -11.30 16.43
N ARG A 473 -11.66 -10.62 16.40
CA ARG A 473 -11.32 -9.65 17.45
C ARG A 473 -12.19 -8.41 17.44
N GLN A 474 -12.61 -7.92 16.27
CA GLN A 474 -13.53 -6.79 16.20
C GLN A 474 -14.88 -7.14 16.84
N VAL A 475 -15.43 -8.32 16.58
CA VAL A 475 -16.67 -8.78 17.23
C VAL A 475 -16.50 -8.84 18.74
N LEU A 476 -15.42 -9.47 19.23
CA LEU A 476 -15.13 -9.54 20.67
C LEU A 476 -14.96 -8.15 21.31
N GLN A 477 -14.27 -7.23 20.62
CA GLN A 477 -14.01 -5.87 21.09
C GLN A 477 -15.21 -4.94 21.02
N ILE A 478 -16.16 -5.15 20.12
CA ILE A 478 -17.35 -4.31 20.01
C ILE A 478 -18.37 -4.70 21.07
N PHE A 479 -18.64 -6.00 21.20
CA PHE A 479 -19.75 -6.48 22.01
C PHE A 479 -19.38 -6.69 23.49
N LYS A 480 -18.09 -6.70 23.85
CA LYS A 480 -17.51 -6.62 25.22
C LYS A 480 -18.39 -7.15 26.36
N SER A 481 -18.77 -8.42 26.31
CA SER A 481 -19.72 -9.02 27.27
C SER A 481 -19.30 -10.44 27.72
N GLY A 482 -18.00 -10.71 27.84
CA GLY A 482 -17.52 -12.06 28.18
C GLY A 482 -17.72 -13.09 27.05
N LEU A 483 -17.80 -12.62 25.80
CA LEU A 483 -17.74 -13.50 24.63
C LEU A 483 -16.33 -14.11 24.54
N THR A 484 -16.30 -15.40 24.23
CA THR A 484 -15.09 -16.14 23.89
C THR A 484 -15.02 -16.34 22.37
N PRO A 485 -13.82 -16.61 21.80
CA PRO A 485 -13.71 -16.99 20.39
C PRO A 485 -14.66 -18.12 19.98
N ALA A 486 -14.87 -19.11 20.86
CA ALA A 486 -15.76 -20.23 20.62
C ALA A 486 -17.24 -19.81 20.47
N ASP A 487 -17.67 -18.77 21.18
CA ASP A 487 -19.05 -18.29 21.13
C ASP A 487 -19.41 -17.69 19.75
N ILE A 488 -18.43 -17.15 19.04
CA ILE A 488 -18.66 -16.39 17.80
C ILE A 488 -18.28 -17.15 16.53
N THR A 489 -17.77 -18.39 16.65
CA THR A 489 -17.39 -19.23 15.51
C THR A 489 -18.52 -19.37 14.48
N GLU A 490 -19.74 -19.68 14.92
CA GLU A 490 -20.91 -19.84 14.05
C GLU A 490 -21.32 -18.52 13.38
N VAL A 491 -21.15 -17.41 14.08
CA VAL A 491 -21.44 -16.06 13.55
C VAL A 491 -20.45 -15.69 12.45
N LEU A 492 -19.16 -15.98 12.66
CA LEU A 492 -18.10 -15.67 11.70
C LEU A 492 -18.10 -16.59 10.49
N ALA A 493 -18.60 -17.82 10.60
CA ALA A 493 -18.66 -18.77 9.50
C ALA A 493 -19.50 -18.25 8.31
N GLY A 494 -20.53 -17.45 8.58
CA GLY A 494 -21.33 -16.78 7.56
C GLY A 494 -21.00 -15.31 7.33
N ALA A 495 -19.92 -14.80 7.95
CA ALA A 495 -19.57 -13.39 7.83
C ALA A 495 -18.99 -13.07 6.46
N GLU A 496 -19.44 -11.96 5.87
CA GLU A 496 -18.97 -11.48 4.57
C GLU A 496 -18.22 -10.16 4.73
N VAL A 497 -17.02 -10.07 4.18
CA VAL A 497 -16.25 -8.82 4.14
C VAL A 497 -16.54 -8.10 2.83
N MET A 498 -17.12 -6.91 2.91
CA MET A 498 -17.57 -6.11 1.79
C MET A 498 -16.74 -4.83 1.66
N GLU A 499 -16.35 -4.49 0.44
CA GLU A 499 -15.80 -3.17 0.11
C GLU A 499 -16.94 -2.26 -0.34
N VAL A 500 -17.05 -1.07 0.26
CA VAL A 500 -18.17 -0.15 0.08
C VAL A 500 -17.64 1.20 -0.37
N ARG A 501 -18.19 1.71 -1.48
CA ARG A 501 -17.80 2.99 -2.07
C ARG A 501 -18.46 4.19 -1.37
N PRO A 502 -17.86 5.40 -1.43
CA PRO A 502 -18.56 6.61 -0.99
C PRO A 502 -19.94 6.73 -1.64
N GLY A 503 -20.97 6.99 -0.82
CA GLY A 503 -22.37 7.08 -1.21
C GLY A 503 -23.10 5.75 -1.37
N GLN A 504 -22.41 4.61 -1.43
CA GLN A 504 -23.05 3.30 -1.58
C GLN A 504 -23.76 2.89 -0.26
N PRO A 505 -25.05 2.56 -0.30
CA PRO A 505 -25.78 2.09 0.88
C PRO A 505 -25.41 0.64 1.22
N ILE A 506 -25.26 0.38 2.52
CA ILE A 506 -25.21 -0.98 3.09
C ILE A 506 -26.57 -1.39 3.69
N ILE A 507 -27.42 -0.40 3.97
CA ILE A 507 -28.78 -0.56 4.48
C ILE A 507 -29.63 0.50 3.77
N ASN A 508 -30.77 0.12 3.18
CA ASN A 508 -31.78 1.10 2.76
C ASN A 508 -32.94 1.12 3.75
N GLU A 509 -33.49 2.32 3.98
CA GLU A 509 -34.72 2.49 4.74
C GLU A 509 -35.85 1.64 4.13
N GLY A 510 -36.60 0.95 4.97
CA GLY A 510 -37.69 0.05 4.58
C GLY A 510 -37.29 -1.37 4.19
N ASP A 511 -35.99 -1.67 3.99
CA ASP A 511 -35.54 -3.02 3.67
C ASP A 511 -35.95 -4.03 4.75
N LEU A 512 -36.25 -5.26 4.33
CA LEU A 512 -36.60 -6.37 5.24
C LEU A 512 -35.38 -7.18 5.72
N SER A 513 -34.19 -6.95 5.15
CA SER A 513 -32.95 -7.55 5.66
C SER A 513 -32.75 -7.10 7.11
N ASP A 514 -32.31 -8.04 7.95
CA ASP A 514 -32.08 -7.83 9.37
C ASP A 514 -30.62 -8.14 9.78
N ASP A 515 -29.72 -8.25 8.80
CA ASP A 515 -28.29 -8.47 9.02
C ASP A 515 -27.63 -7.32 9.82
N LEU A 516 -26.54 -7.64 10.51
CA LEU A 516 -25.77 -6.67 11.29
C LEU A 516 -24.49 -6.30 10.53
N TYR A 517 -24.10 -5.02 10.54
CA TYR A 517 -22.94 -4.54 9.80
C TYR A 517 -21.92 -3.90 10.74
N ILE A 518 -20.70 -4.41 10.77
CA ILE A 518 -19.57 -3.84 11.50
C ILE A 518 -18.71 -3.02 10.55
N ILE A 519 -18.41 -1.77 10.91
CA ILE A 519 -17.59 -0.88 10.10
C ILE A 519 -16.12 -1.21 10.41
N ARG A 520 -15.43 -1.93 9.53
CA ARG A 520 -14.05 -2.40 9.77
C ARG A 520 -13.02 -1.30 9.53
N SER A 521 -13.19 -0.53 8.46
CA SER A 521 -12.39 0.64 8.10
C SER A 521 -13.29 1.66 7.41
N GLY A 522 -12.91 2.93 7.47
CA GLY A 522 -13.70 4.03 6.94
C GLY A 522 -14.86 4.45 7.83
N SER A 523 -15.94 4.93 7.23
CA SER A 523 -17.04 5.56 7.96
C SER A 523 -18.34 5.56 7.19
N MET A 524 -19.46 5.50 7.92
CA MET A 524 -20.81 5.59 7.37
C MET A 524 -21.53 6.84 7.87
N ILE A 525 -22.57 7.20 7.16
CA ILE A 525 -23.57 8.17 7.56
C ILE A 525 -24.94 7.52 7.57
N VAL A 526 -25.74 7.90 8.55
CA VAL A 526 -27.14 7.48 8.70
C VAL A 526 -28.00 8.65 8.25
N GLU A 527 -28.92 8.37 7.33
CA GLU A 527 -29.87 9.35 6.82
C GLU A 527 -31.30 8.79 6.85
N LYS A 528 -32.28 9.67 7.08
CA LYS A 528 -33.70 9.32 7.03
C LYS A 528 -34.42 10.20 6.01
N ASN A 529 -35.33 9.61 5.23
CA ASN A 529 -36.14 10.37 4.28
C ASN A 529 -37.33 11.04 4.99
N LEU A 530 -37.29 12.35 5.14
CA LEU A 530 -38.38 13.14 5.72
C LEU A 530 -38.97 14.07 4.65
N GLY A 531 -40.17 13.72 4.16
CA GLY A 531 -40.89 14.56 3.20
C GLY A 531 -40.19 14.72 1.84
N GLY A 532 -39.46 13.69 1.40
CA GLY A 532 -38.71 13.72 0.12
C GLY A 532 -37.30 14.30 0.23
N LYS A 533 -36.87 14.74 1.42
CA LYS A 533 -35.50 15.20 1.68
C LYS A 533 -34.75 14.18 2.54
N SER A 534 -33.49 13.92 2.19
CA SER A 534 -32.60 13.09 3.03
C SER A 534 -32.03 13.94 4.16
N VAL A 535 -32.35 13.58 5.41
CA VAL A 535 -31.89 14.28 6.61
C VAL A 535 -30.78 13.46 7.26
N PHE A 536 -29.63 14.09 7.48
CA PHE A 536 -28.52 13.49 8.21
C PHE A 536 -28.88 13.26 9.69
N MET A 537 -28.74 12.02 10.14
CA MET A 537 -29.08 11.59 11.48
C MET A 537 -27.83 11.48 12.36
N SER A 538 -26.84 10.71 11.89
CA SER A 538 -25.63 10.42 12.66
C SER A 538 -24.48 9.95 11.79
N TYR A 539 -23.28 10.02 12.35
CA TYR A 539 -22.05 9.49 11.80
C TYR A 539 -21.69 8.19 12.51
N VAL A 540 -21.30 7.16 11.75
CA VAL A 540 -20.90 5.85 12.29
C VAL A 540 -19.46 5.58 11.85
N PRO A 541 -18.48 5.77 12.73
CA PRO A 541 -17.08 5.55 12.37
C PRO A 541 -16.75 4.04 12.28
N ALA A 542 -15.53 3.71 11.86
CA ALA A 542 -14.99 2.35 12.02
C ALA A 542 -15.13 1.83 13.47
N GLY A 543 -14.93 0.54 13.70
CA GLY A 543 -15.08 -0.10 15.02
C GLY A 543 -16.45 0.07 15.69
N SER A 544 -17.43 0.66 15.01
CA SER A 544 -18.84 0.70 15.39
C SER A 544 -19.65 -0.24 14.50
N TYR A 545 -20.94 -0.35 14.78
CA TYR A 545 -21.86 -1.20 14.04
C TYR A 545 -23.20 -0.52 13.80
N SER A 546 -23.93 -1.03 12.81
CA SER A 546 -25.26 -0.58 12.43
C SER A 546 -26.15 -1.74 11.99
N GLY A 547 -27.45 -1.58 12.14
CA GLY A 547 -28.48 -2.55 11.73
C GLY A 547 -29.05 -3.39 12.87
N GLU A 548 -28.68 -3.06 14.10
CA GLU A 548 -29.04 -3.79 15.31
C GLU A 548 -30.55 -3.84 15.59
N MET A 549 -31.30 -2.79 15.21
CA MET A 549 -32.74 -2.70 15.47
C MET A 549 -33.52 -3.79 14.72
N ALA A 550 -33.32 -3.85 13.40
CA ALA A 550 -33.94 -4.87 12.56
C ALA A 550 -33.49 -6.28 12.97
N MET A 551 -32.21 -6.45 13.31
CA MET A 551 -31.65 -7.74 13.76
C MET A 551 -32.33 -8.28 15.02
N MET A 552 -32.59 -7.43 16.01
CA MET A 552 -33.20 -7.85 17.27
C MET A 552 -34.73 -7.94 17.22
N GLU A 553 -35.40 -7.02 16.53
CA GLU A 553 -36.86 -6.89 16.57
C GLU A 553 -37.58 -7.53 15.39
N ARG A 554 -36.84 -7.97 14.36
CA ARG A 554 -37.40 -8.45 13.08
C ARG A 554 -38.32 -7.40 12.45
N SER A 555 -37.90 -6.15 12.51
CA SER A 555 -38.58 -4.98 11.94
C SER A 555 -37.90 -4.52 10.65
N PRO A 556 -38.60 -3.78 9.78
CA PRO A 556 -37.97 -3.12 8.63
C PRO A 556 -36.90 -2.12 9.07
N ARG A 557 -35.94 -1.84 8.19
CA ARG A 557 -34.89 -0.84 8.44
C ARG A 557 -35.49 0.56 8.62
N VAL A 558 -35.11 1.25 9.69
CA VAL A 558 -35.66 2.57 10.07
C VAL A 558 -34.96 3.76 9.38
N ALA A 559 -33.79 3.54 8.80
CA ALA A 559 -32.97 4.57 8.17
C ALA A 559 -32.02 3.96 7.13
N THR A 560 -31.56 4.79 6.20
CA THR A 560 -30.54 4.43 5.21
C THR A 560 -29.16 4.61 5.82
N VAL A 561 -28.26 3.65 5.62
CA VAL A 561 -26.86 3.74 6.06
C VAL A 561 -25.97 3.56 4.85
N LYS A 562 -25.14 4.55 4.57
CA LYS A 562 -24.26 4.57 3.40
C LYS A 562 -22.86 5.05 3.73
N ALA A 563 -21.88 4.64 2.94
CA ALA A 563 -20.49 5.02 3.14
C ALA A 563 -20.27 6.51 2.93
N ALA A 564 -19.63 7.18 3.91
CA ALA A 564 -19.18 8.56 3.76
C ALA A 564 -17.89 8.63 2.93
N ILE A 565 -17.00 7.65 3.17
CA ILE A 565 -15.76 7.43 2.44
C ILE A 565 -15.67 5.97 2.04
N ARG A 566 -14.65 5.61 1.24
CA ARG A 566 -14.37 4.22 0.94
C ARG A 566 -14.16 3.43 2.24
N SER A 567 -14.92 2.37 2.42
CA SER A 567 -15.01 1.65 3.69
C SER A 567 -14.99 0.15 3.47
N THR A 568 -14.40 -0.60 4.39
CA THR A 568 -14.57 -2.05 4.48
C THR A 568 -15.57 -2.35 5.58
N VAL A 569 -16.55 -3.21 5.31
CA VAL A 569 -17.65 -3.57 6.22
C VAL A 569 -17.69 -5.08 6.39
N VAL A 570 -17.94 -5.56 7.60
CA VAL A 570 -18.22 -6.98 7.85
C VAL A 570 -19.71 -7.14 8.07
N LYS A 571 -20.38 -7.83 7.15
CA LYS A 571 -21.78 -8.24 7.25
C LYS A 571 -21.86 -9.53 8.07
N LEU A 572 -22.62 -9.50 9.15
CA LEU A 572 -22.89 -10.64 10.02
C LEU A 572 -24.34 -11.10 9.83
N PRO A 573 -24.57 -12.37 9.49
CA PRO A 573 -25.91 -12.90 9.33
C PRO A 573 -26.73 -12.83 10.62
N ALA A 574 -28.00 -12.43 10.51
CA ALA A 574 -28.87 -12.19 11.65
C ALA A 574 -29.18 -13.44 12.50
N GLU A 575 -29.45 -14.59 11.86
CA GLU A 575 -29.88 -15.81 12.55
C GLU A 575 -28.79 -16.38 13.49
N PRO A 576 -27.55 -16.64 13.05
CA PRO A 576 -26.46 -17.04 13.96
C PRO A 576 -26.23 -16.04 15.10
N PHE A 577 -26.36 -14.75 14.82
CA PHE A 577 -26.16 -13.71 15.84
C PHE A 577 -27.30 -13.69 16.86
N ARG A 578 -28.56 -13.87 16.44
CA ARG A 578 -29.70 -14.04 17.36
C ARG A 578 -29.55 -15.28 18.24
N ALA A 579 -29.09 -16.40 17.67
CA ALA A 579 -28.80 -17.60 18.44
C ALA A 579 -27.72 -17.34 19.51
N LEU A 580 -26.70 -16.53 19.18
CA LEU A 580 -25.71 -16.07 20.16
C LEU A 580 -26.35 -15.22 21.27
N LEU A 581 -27.23 -14.26 20.93
CA LEU A 581 -27.93 -13.43 21.91
C LEU A 581 -28.81 -14.25 22.86
N ALA A 582 -29.48 -15.28 22.35
CA ALA A 582 -30.27 -16.20 23.17
C ALA A 582 -29.38 -16.98 24.17
N ARG A 583 -28.16 -17.36 23.77
CA ARG A 583 -27.18 -18.02 24.65
C ARG A 583 -26.51 -17.06 25.64
N LYS A 584 -26.49 -15.75 25.35
CA LYS A 584 -25.80 -14.71 26.15
C LYS A 584 -26.75 -13.55 26.49
N PRO A 585 -27.67 -13.71 27.46
CA PRO A 585 -28.70 -12.70 27.77
C PRO A 585 -28.15 -11.32 28.19
N GLU A 586 -26.99 -11.27 28.84
CA GLU A 586 -26.36 -10.00 29.24
C GLU A 586 -25.89 -9.18 28.03
N LEU A 587 -25.45 -9.85 26.95
CA LEU A 587 -25.15 -9.17 25.69
C LEU A 587 -26.42 -8.57 25.07
N ALA A 588 -27.51 -9.34 25.06
CA ALA A 588 -28.79 -8.87 24.54
C ALA A 588 -29.31 -7.63 25.30
N LYS A 589 -29.26 -7.64 26.63
CA LYS A 589 -29.66 -6.48 27.46
C LYS A 589 -28.85 -5.23 27.14
N ARG A 590 -27.53 -5.37 26.97
CA ARG A 590 -26.66 -4.25 26.61
C ARG A 590 -27.00 -3.67 25.24
N MET A 591 -27.16 -4.54 24.24
CA MET A 591 -27.57 -4.10 22.90
C MET A 591 -28.94 -3.43 22.92
N GLN A 592 -29.87 -3.90 23.75
CA GLN A 592 -31.20 -3.26 23.90
C GLN A 592 -31.08 -1.85 24.51
N ALA A 593 -30.19 -1.65 25.47
CA ALA A 593 -29.93 -0.33 26.04
C ALA A 593 -29.33 0.65 25.02
N GLU A 594 -28.34 0.20 24.23
CA GLU A 594 -27.76 1.01 23.14
C GLU A 594 -28.79 1.34 22.05
N MET A 595 -29.67 0.38 21.72
CA MET A 595 -30.79 0.60 20.79
C MET A 595 -31.79 1.63 21.28
N LYS A 596 -32.14 1.59 22.58
CA LYS A 596 -33.08 2.54 23.16
C LYS A 596 -32.60 3.99 23.01
N ALA A 597 -31.33 4.26 23.30
CA ALA A 597 -30.75 5.59 23.13
C ALA A 597 -30.78 6.06 21.66
N ARG A 598 -30.49 5.18 20.71
CA ARG A 598 -30.59 5.50 19.27
C ARG A 598 -32.02 5.75 18.81
N ARG A 599 -32.99 5.01 19.37
CA ARG A 599 -34.41 5.20 19.09
C ARG A 599 -34.90 6.55 19.59
N GLU A 600 -34.57 6.93 20.82
CA GLU A 600 -34.93 8.24 21.39
C GLU A 600 -34.44 9.40 20.52
N ILE A 601 -33.22 9.29 19.95
CA ILE A 601 -32.69 10.28 19.00
C ILE A 601 -33.50 10.32 17.70
N ASN A 602 -33.85 9.15 17.15
CA ASN A 602 -34.63 9.07 15.92
C ASN A 602 -36.06 9.62 16.11
N GLU A 603 -36.71 9.28 17.22
CA GLU A 603 -38.04 9.76 17.59
C GLU A 603 -38.03 11.28 17.82
N PHE A 604 -37.05 11.80 18.56
CA PHE A 604 -36.89 13.24 18.76
C PHE A 604 -36.77 14.02 17.44
N ILE A 605 -35.99 13.52 16.48
CA ILE A 605 -35.84 14.17 15.17
C ILE A 605 -37.12 14.06 14.33
N GLU A 606 -37.90 12.99 14.50
CA GLU A 606 -39.16 12.77 13.79
C GLU A 606 -40.33 13.60 14.35
N GLU A 607 -40.43 13.74 15.67
CA GLU A 607 -41.42 14.61 16.34
C GLU A 607 -41.23 16.08 15.94
N GLN A 608 -40.00 16.46 15.65
CA GLN A 608 -39.61 17.82 15.29
C GLN A 608 -39.74 18.13 13.79
N LYS A 609 -40.30 17.22 12.99
CA LYS A 609 -40.42 17.35 11.52
C LYS A 609 -41.24 18.56 11.05
N GLU A 610 -42.17 19.07 11.86
CA GLU A 610 -43.06 20.19 11.48
C GLU A 610 -42.57 21.56 11.96
N GLU A 611 -41.81 21.65 13.07
CA GLU A 611 -41.30 22.92 13.62
C GLU A 611 -39.93 23.33 13.02
N PHE A 612 -39.22 22.41 12.37
CA PHE A 612 -37.83 22.58 11.93
C PHE A 612 -37.67 23.03 10.47
N GLY A 613 -38.51 23.97 10.02
CA GLY A 613 -38.32 24.66 8.76
C GLY A 613 -37.10 25.58 8.79
N GLY A 614 -35.96 25.10 8.30
CA GLY A 614 -34.72 25.87 8.09
C GLY A 614 -33.52 25.44 8.94
N ALA A 615 -33.72 25.10 10.22
CA ALA A 615 -32.61 24.74 11.12
C ALA A 615 -32.07 23.31 10.89
N VAL A 616 -32.95 22.32 10.65
CA VAL A 616 -32.54 20.95 10.27
C VAL A 616 -31.94 20.93 8.87
N ASP A 617 -32.53 21.67 7.93
CA ASP A 617 -31.96 21.84 6.58
C ASP A 617 -30.55 22.45 6.67
N MET A 618 -30.35 23.47 7.52
CA MET A 618 -29.03 24.07 7.76
C MET A 618 -28.07 23.06 8.39
N TYR A 619 -28.48 22.37 9.47
CA TYR A 619 -27.68 21.37 10.17
C TYR A 619 -27.23 20.23 9.23
N SER A 620 -28.17 19.64 8.48
CA SER A 620 -27.87 18.58 7.52
C SER A 620 -27.00 19.10 6.38
N SER A 621 -27.17 20.36 5.96
CA SER A 621 -26.33 20.97 4.92
C SER A 621 -24.91 21.23 5.41
N VAL A 622 -24.73 21.70 6.65
CA VAL A 622 -23.41 21.89 7.28
C VAL A 622 -22.71 20.55 7.48
N ALA A 623 -23.42 19.51 7.95
CA ALA A 623 -22.88 18.16 8.07
C ALA A 623 -22.43 17.60 6.71
N ASN A 624 -23.29 17.70 5.70
CA ASN A 624 -22.96 17.28 4.33
C ASN A 624 -21.79 18.06 3.73
N PHE A 625 -21.71 19.36 3.98
CA PHE A 625 -20.57 20.19 3.59
C PHE A 625 -19.28 19.67 4.20
N LEU A 626 -19.28 19.38 5.50
CA LEU A 626 -18.09 18.97 6.23
C LEU A 626 -17.64 17.54 5.87
N ILE A 627 -18.58 16.64 5.59
CA ILE A 627 -18.28 15.32 5.02
C ILE A 627 -17.64 15.46 3.63
N LYS A 628 -18.17 16.33 2.75
CA LYS A 628 -17.57 16.62 1.44
C LYS A 628 -16.17 17.22 1.57
N GLN A 629 -15.93 17.99 2.62
CA GLN A 629 -14.61 18.47 3.01
C GLN A 629 -13.80 17.42 3.79
N GLY A 630 -14.02 16.12 3.55
CA GLY A 630 -13.14 15.03 3.98
C GLY A 630 -13.02 14.84 5.49
N ILE A 631 -14.00 15.32 6.27
CA ILE A 631 -13.99 15.15 7.73
C ILE A 631 -14.21 13.70 8.15
N GLY A 632 -14.93 12.91 7.35
CA GLY A 632 -15.13 11.48 7.63
C GLY A 632 -13.83 10.65 7.68
N GLU A 633 -12.71 11.16 7.16
CA GLU A 633 -11.40 10.52 7.33
C GLU A 633 -10.42 11.36 8.16
N ALA A 634 -10.78 12.55 8.61
CA ALA A 634 -9.90 13.40 9.40
C ALA A 634 -9.77 12.86 10.82
N THR A 635 -8.59 12.91 11.43
CA THR A 635 -8.50 12.75 12.90
C THR A 635 -8.58 14.10 13.59
N ASP A 636 -8.09 15.14 12.92
CA ASP A 636 -8.03 16.50 13.43
C ASP A 636 -8.06 17.50 12.26
N VAL A 637 -9.15 18.26 12.15
CA VAL A 637 -9.37 19.27 11.09
C VAL A 637 -9.37 20.67 11.69
N LEU A 638 -8.71 21.60 11.02
CA LEU A 638 -8.80 23.03 11.36
C LEU A 638 -10.06 23.60 10.74
N LEU A 639 -10.89 24.26 11.55
CA LEU A 639 -12.07 25.03 11.13
C LEU A 639 -11.90 26.49 11.58
N ILE A 640 -12.48 27.40 10.83
CA ILE A 640 -12.54 28.83 11.16
C ILE A 640 -13.99 29.27 11.18
N ASP A 641 -14.44 29.82 12.30
CA ASP A 641 -15.73 30.49 12.39
C ASP A 641 -15.62 31.92 11.83
N GLU A 642 -16.17 32.12 10.63
CA GLU A 642 -16.18 33.41 9.93
C GLU A 642 -17.00 34.48 10.66
N SER A 643 -17.87 34.11 11.60
CA SER A 643 -18.58 35.09 12.43
C SER A 643 -17.67 35.73 13.50
N LEU A 644 -16.58 35.04 13.87
CA LEU A 644 -15.57 35.49 14.84
C LEU A 644 -14.26 35.91 14.16
N CYS A 645 -14.03 35.51 12.91
CA CYS A 645 -12.79 35.78 12.19
C CYS A 645 -12.71 37.26 11.79
N VAL A 646 -11.59 37.91 12.11
CA VAL A 646 -11.31 39.31 11.73
C VAL A 646 -10.29 39.44 10.61
N GLY A 647 -9.92 38.34 9.95
CA GLY A 647 -8.99 38.35 8.79
C GLY A 647 -7.58 38.87 9.09
N CYS A 648 -7.08 38.75 10.33
CA CYS A 648 -5.79 39.33 10.74
C CYS A 648 -4.54 38.53 10.31
N ASP A 649 -4.72 37.32 9.77
CA ASP A 649 -3.68 36.36 9.37
C ASP A 649 -2.69 35.92 10.46
N ASN A 650 -3.02 36.16 11.74
CA ASN A 650 -2.15 35.75 12.84
C ASN A 650 -1.95 34.23 12.90
N CYS A 651 -2.95 33.45 12.47
CA CYS A 651 -2.85 32.00 12.38
C CYS A 651 -1.78 31.53 11.38
N GLU A 652 -1.66 32.19 10.22
CA GLU A 652 -0.64 31.90 9.21
C GLU A 652 0.73 32.43 9.61
N LYS A 653 0.80 33.68 10.10
CA LYS A 653 2.05 34.29 10.55
C LYS A 653 2.71 33.46 11.65
N ALA A 654 1.92 33.06 12.66
CA ALA A 654 2.40 32.22 13.75
C ALA A 654 2.76 30.80 13.28
N CYS A 655 2.10 30.27 12.25
CA CYS A 655 2.46 29.00 11.64
C CYS A 655 3.84 29.09 10.98
N ALA A 656 4.08 30.10 10.14
CA ALA A 656 5.35 30.31 9.48
C ALA A 656 6.50 30.54 10.47
N ASP A 657 6.32 31.42 11.45
CA ASP A 657 7.35 31.69 12.47
C ASP A 657 7.61 30.46 13.37
N SER A 658 6.62 29.55 13.48
CA SER A 658 6.79 28.26 14.15
C SER A 658 7.53 27.22 13.32
N HIS A 659 7.61 27.38 12.00
CA HIS A 659 8.04 26.32 11.08
C HIS A 659 8.96 26.89 10.00
N ASP A 660 10.19 27.20 10.41
CA ASP A 660 11.31 27.62 9.55
C ASP A 660 11.05 28.86 8.68
N GLY A 661 9.89 29.54 8.82
CA GLY A 661 9.50 30.68 7.99
C GLY A 661 8.58 30.32 6.81
N LEU A 662 8.05 29.09 6.74
CA LEU A 662 7.03 28.70 5.77
C LEU A 662 5.72 28.32 6.46
N SER A 663 4.63 28.98 6.08
CA SER A 663 3.31 28.62 6.58
C SER A 663 2.89 27.26 6.05
N ARG A 664 2.37 26.43 6.93
CA ARG A 664 1.83 25.10 6.63
C ARG A 664 0.30 25.09 6.55
N LEU A 665 -0.27 26.30 6.47
CA LEU A 665 -1.68 26.66 6.46
C LEU A 665 -1.86 27.78 5.43
N ASN A 666 -2.97 27.78 4.71
CA ASN A 666 -3.49 28.96 4.03
C ASN A 666 -4.91 29.22 4.53
N ARG A 667 -5.13 30.36 5.19
CA ARG A 667 -6.40 30.77 5.82
C ARG A 667 -7.43 31.16 4.79
N GLU A 668 -7.03 31.82 3.71
CA GLU A 668 -7.97 32.30 2.69
C GLU A 668 -8.38 31.20 1.72
N ALA A 669 -7.46 30.28 1.42
CA ALA A 669 -7.75 29.15 0.55
C ALA A 669 -8.56 28.09 1.29
N GLY A 670 -9.65 27.66 0.69
CA GLY A 670 -10.53 26.66 1.27
C GLY A 670 -11.94 26.83 0.76
N THR A 671 -12.89 26.17 1.42
CA THR A 671 -14.31 26.34 1.13
C THR A 671 -15.02 26.84 2.38
N THR A 672 -16.03 27.69 2.18
CA THR A 672 -16.88 28.22 3.25
C THR A 672 -18.31 27.81 2.98
N PHE A 673 -19.00 27.37 4.03
CA PHE A 673 -20.45 27.18 4.01
C PHE A 673 -21.05 27.69 5.32
N ALA A 674 -22.13 28.47 5.22
CA ALA A 674 -22.65 29.26 6.33
C ALA A 674 -21.52 30.12 6.95
N ASN A 675 -21.25 29.98 8.26
CA ASN A 675 -20.16 30.64 8.97
C ASN A 675 -18.91 29.75 9.15
N ILE A 676 -18.88 28.54 8.59
CA ILE A 676 -17.77 27.61 8.80
C ILE A 676 -16.88 27.60 7.56
N HIS A 677 -15.64 28.02 7.73
CA HIS A 677 -14.57 27.93 6.74
C HIS A 677 -13.64 26.74 7.04
N VAL A 678 -13.36 25.94 6.01
CA VAL A 678 -12.38 24.84 6.07
C VAL A 678 -11.14 25.29 5.29
N PRO A 679 -10.11 25.84 5.99
CA PRO A 679 -8.90 26.33 5.34
C PRO A 679 -8.03 25.19 4.79
N THR A 680 -7.10 25.55 3.91
CA THR A 680 -6.12 24.61 3.36
C THR A 680 -5.06 24.29 4.41
N SER A 681 -5.31 23.24 5.18
CA SER A 681 -4.41 22.69 6.20
C SER A 681 -4.57 21.17 6.26
N CYS A 682 -3.51 20.46 6.68
CA CYS A 682 -3.59 19.02 6.83
C CYS A 682 -4.68 18.60 7.84
N ARG A 683 -5.41 17.54 7.47
CA ARG A 683 -6.51 16.92 8.24
C ARG A 683 -6.07 15.71 9.08
N HIS A 684 -4.77 15.39 9.03
CA HIS A 684 -4.14 14.27 9.74
C HIS A 684 -4.92 12.95 9.60
N CYS A 685 -5.35 12.63 8.38
CA CYS A 685 -6.37 11.60 8.12
C CYS A 685 -6.08 10.27 8.84
N GLU A 686 -7.11 9.58 9.32
CA GLU A 686 -7.07 8.24 9.96
C GLU A 686 -6.37 7.22 9.05
N HIS A 687 -6.55 7.36 7.74
CA HIS A 687 -5.75 6.69 6.71
C HIS A 687 -4.98 7.74 5.89
N PRO A 688 -3.71 8.06 6.23
CA PRO A 688 -3.00 9.12 5.54
C PRO A 688 -2.63 8.69 4.13
N HIS A 689 -3.36 9.22 3.15
CA HIS A 689 -3.07 9.00 1.72
C HIS A 689 -1.63 9.40 1.36
N CYS A 690 -1.07 10.40 2.05
CA CYS A 690 0.30 10.84 1.83
C CYS A 690 1.37 9.88 2.38
N MET A 691 1.04 9.04 3.37
CA MET A 691 1.99 8.13 4.02
C MET A 691 2.24 6.85 3.23
N SER A 692 1.22 6.34 2.53
CA SER A 692 1.28 5.04 1.84
C SER A 692 2.37 4.97 0.76
N ASP A 693 2.82 6.12 0.23
CA ASP A 693 3.67 6.20 -0.98
C ASP A 693 4.88 7.10 -0.82
N CYS A 694 5.38 7.23 0.41
CA CYS A 694 6.65 7.88 0.66
C CYS A 694 7.79 6.86 0.45
N PRO A 695 8.55 6.90 -0.66
CA PRO A 695 9.58 5.89 -0.94
C PRO A 695 10.65 5.74 0.16
N PRO A 696 11.14 6.84 0.79
CA PRO A 696 12.08 6.74 1.90
C PRO A 696 11.38 6.55 3.27
N ASN A 697 10.07 6.29 3.29
CA ASN A 697 9.26 6.21 4.52
C ASN A 697 9.44 7.45 5.44
N ALA A 698 9.51 8.63 4.83
CA ALA A 698 9.70 9.91 5.51
C ALA A 698 8.41 10.47 6.12
N ILE A 699 7.23 10.00 5.69
CA ILE A 699 5.98 10.42 6.32
C ILE A 699 5.62 9.41 7.38
N ARG A 700 5.47 9.90 8.62
CA ARG A 700 5.22 9.07 9.79
C ARG A 700 4.03 9.62 10.55
N ARG A 701 3.45 8.79 11.40
CA ARG A 701 2.46 9.24 12.36
C ARG A 701 3.10 9.30 13.74
N GLY A 702 2.98 10.44 14.41
CA GLY A 702 3.46 10.66 15.76
C GLY A 702 2.45 10.19 16.81
N PRO A 703 2.82 10.27 18.09
CA PRO A 703 2.04 9.70 19.20
C PRO A 703 0.66 10.35 19.34
N ASP A 704 0.54 11.64 19.01
CA ASP A 704 -0.71 12.39 19.14
C ASP A 704 -1.66 12.16 17.95
N GLY A 705 -1.22 11.39 16.94
CA GLY A 705 -1.97 11.10 15.72
C GLY A 705 -1.65 12.04 14.56
N GLU A 706 -0.74 12.98 14.77
CA GLU A 706 -0.23 13.84 13.73
C GLU A 706 0.51 13.03 12.67
N VAL A 707 0.08 13.17 11.43
CA VAL A 707 0.90 12.78 10.31
C VAL A 707 1.93 13.88 10.10
N PHE A 708 3.23 13.57 10.08
CA PHE A 708 4.33 14.53 9.90
C PHE A 708 5.37 13.99 8.91
N ILE A 709 6.32 14.84 8.52
CA ILE A 709 7.40 14.50 7.57
C ILE A 709 8.74 14.58 8.31
N SER A 710 9.52 13.51 8.28
CA SER A 710 10.89 13.45 8.82
C SER A 710 11.92 13.96 7.81
N ASP A 711 13.15 14.12 8.29
CA ASP A 711 14.34 14.55 7.56
C ASP A 711 14.75 13.61 6.40
N THR A 712 14.29 12.35 6.40
CA THR A 712 14.53 11.38 5.31
C THR A 712 13.80 11.71 4.00
N CYS A 713 13.11 12.85 3.90
CA CYS A 713 12.40 13.27 2.68
C CYS A 713 13.38 13.54 1.52
N ILE A 714 13.18 12.84 0.40
CA ILE A 714 14.00 12.99 -0.82
C ILE A 714 13.40 13.95 -1.86
N GLY A 715 12.28 14.61 -1.57
CA GLY A 715 11.69 15.60 -2.48
C GLY A 715 10.96 15.06 -3.71
N CYS A 716 10.59 13.78 -3.75
CA CYS A 716 9.95 13.15 -4.93
C CYS A 716 8.53 13.68 -5.27
N GLY A 717 7.85 14.34 -4.33
CA GLY A 717 6.52 14.90 -4.51
C GLY A 717 5.36 13.89 -4.55
N ASN A 718 5.60 12.60 -4.27
CA ASN A 718 4.54 11.58 -4.25
C ASN A 718 3.43 11.93 -3.26
N CYS A 719 3.81 12.36 -2.05
CA CYS A 719 2.86 12.74 -1.01
C CYS A 719 1.97 13.93 -1.40
N GLN A 720 2.51 14.89 -2.16
CA GLN A 720 1.75 16.03 -2.68
C GLN A 720 0.64 15.58 -3.63
N ARG A 721 0.98 14.69 -4.59
CA ARG A 721 0.01 14.12 -5.54
C ARG A 721 -1.01 13.21 -4.85
N ALA A 722 -0.56 12.49 -3.82
CA ALA A 722 -1.38 11.56 -3.08
C ALA A 722 -2.44 12.21 -2.18
N CYS A 723 -2.25 13.48 -1.80
CA CYS A 723 -3.16 14.15 -0.88
C CYS A 723 -4.41 14.66 -1.61
N PRO A 724 -5.61 14.12 -1.33
CA PRO A 724 -6.84 14.53 -2.02
C PRO A 724 -7.26 15.98 -1.72
N TYR A 725 -6.59 16.63 -0.77
CA TYR A 725 -6.94 17.95 -0.25
C TYR A 725 -5.96 19.04 -0.66
N GLY A 726 -4.89 18.69 -1.38
CA GLY A 726 -3.92 19.66 -1.87
C GLY A 726 -3.14 20.40 -0.75
N VAL A 727 -3.08 19.84 0.46
CA VAL A 727 -2.52 20.53 1.65
C VAL A 727 -1.01 20.34 1.82
N ILE A 728 -0.37 19.58 0.92
CA ILE A 728 1.08 19.33 0.94
C ILE A 728 1.74 20.18 -0.15
N GLN A 729 2.73 20.96 0.26
CA GLN A 729 3.48 21.86 -0.61
C GLN A 729 4.89 21.31 -0.85
N MET A 730 5.48 21.62 -2.00
CA MET A 730 6.88 21.31 -2.30
C MET A 730 7.67 22.61 -2.39
N ASP A 731 8.47 22.90 -1.37
CA ASP A 731 9.27 24.13 -1.31
C ASP A 731 10.69 23.84 -0.82
N LYS A 732 11.60 24.78 -1.06
CA LYS A 732 12.97 24.72 -0.52
C LYS A 732 12.96 25.21 0.92
N ALA A 733 13.86 24.67 1.74
CA ALA A 733 14.13 25.23 3.05
C ALA A 733 14.46 26.73 2.91
N PRO A 734 13.69 27.62 3.55
CA PRO A 734 13.92 29.06 3.45
C PRO A 734 15.19 29.45 4.20
N PRO A 735 15.86 30.56 3.81
CA PRO A 735 16.99 31.09 4.57
C PRO A 735 16.51 31.63 5.92
N PRO A 736 17.36 31.59 6.96
CA PRO A 736 17.01 32.06 8.30
C PRO A 736 16.69 33.56 8.30
N LYS A 737 15.62 33.94 9.01
CA LYS A 737 15.20 35.34 9.17
C LYS A 737 16.00 36.04 10.28
N PRO A 738 16.20 37.37 10.20
CA PRO A 738 16.70 38.16 11.31
C PRO A 738 15.77 38.06 12.54
N SER A 739 16.33 38.26 13.73
CA SER A 739 15.52 38.24 14.97
C SER A 739 14.46 39.34 14.97
N LEU A 740 13.35 39.12 15.71
CA LEU A 740 12.26 40.07 15.83
C LEU A 740 12.73 41.47 16.27
N PHE A 741 13.69 41.53 17.21
CA PHE A 741 14.30 42.78 17.66
C PHE A 741 15.09 43.49 16.54
N SER A 742 15.81 42.73 15.70
CA SER A 742 16.55 43.29 14.58
C SER A 742 15.62 43.90 13.53
N TRP A 743 14.49 43.24 13.27
CA TRP A 743 13.45 43.79 12.41
C TRP A 743 12.79 45.03 13.02
N MET A 744 12.38 44.96 14.29
CA MET A 744 11.66 46.06 14.95
C MET A 744 12.51 47.32 15.13
N LEU A 745 13.80 47.18 15.46
CA LEU A 745 14.68 48.32 15.72
C LEU A 745 15.40 48.86 14.48
N PHE A 746 15.64 48.01 13.47
CA PHE A 746 16.48 48.38 12.32
C PHE A 746 15.84 48.10 10.95
N GLY A 747 14.60 47.62 10.90
CA GLY A 747 13.90 47.29 9.65
C GLY A 747 14.59 46.18 8.84
N LYS A 748 15.45 45.37 9.46
CA LYS A 748 16.23 44.35 8.75
C LYS A 748 15.39 43.09 8.49
N GLY A 749 15.12 42.83 7.20
CA GLY A 749 14.49 41.60 6.73
C GLY A 749 12.96 41.63 6.69
N PRO A 750 12.32 40.53 6.28
CA PRO A 750 10.87 40.39 6.24
C PRO A 750 10.39 40.22 7.68
N GLY A 751 9.38 40.99 8.09
CA GLY A 751 8.81 40.95 9.44
C GLY A 751 8.19 39.59 9.80
N PRO A 752 7.40 39.48 10.88
CA PRO A 752 6.75 38.24 11.30
C PRO A 752 5.99 37.53 10.17
N GLY A 753 6.00 36.20 10.18
CA GLY A 753 5.32 35.35 9.20
C GLY A 753 6.16 34.91 8.00
N GLN A 754 5.50 34.45 6.95
CA GLN A 754 6.18 33.92 5.76
C GLN A 754 6.75 35.07 4.91
N ALA A 755 8.04 34.98 4.60
CA ALA A 755 8.70 35.94 3.71
C ALA A 755 8.22 35.78 2.26
N ASP A 756 8.13 36.90 1.54
CA ASP A 756 7.80 36.89 0.12
C ASP A 756 8.83 36.09 -0.69
N TYR A 757 8.37 35.55 -1.82
CA TYR A 757 9.18 34.66 -2.65
C TYR A 757 10.46 35.33 -3.17
N GLU A 758 10.39 36.61 -3.55
CA GLU A 758 11.53 37.34 -4.10
C GLU A 758 12.62 37.56 -3.06
N TRP A 759 12.24 37.90 -1.83
CA TRP A 759 13.17 37.98 -0.71
C TRP A 759 13.84 36.64 -0.44
N ARG A 760 13.07 35.54 -0.36
CA ARG A 760 13.63 34.19 -0.14
C ARG A 760 14.61 33.80 -1.22
N LYS A 761 14.27 34.05 -2.49
CA LYS A 761 15.11 33.77 -3.66
C LYS A 761 16.41 34.57 -3.63
N LYS A 762 16.33 35.87 -3.30
CA LYS A 762 17.51 36.75 -3.20
C LYS A 762 18.43 36.35 -2.04
N ALA A 763 17.86 36.04 -0.88
CA ALA A 763 18.61 35.62 0.31
C ALA A 763 19.28 34.25 0.10
N ALA A 764 18.60 33.28 -0.52
CA ALA A 764 19.19 31.98 -0.86
C ALA A 764 20.37 32.11 -1.84
N LYS A 765 20.26 32.98 -2.84
CA LYS A 765 21.35 33.27 -3.79
C LYS A 765 22.56 33.91 -3.08
N ALA A 766 22.32 34.81 -2.13
CA ALA A 766 23.38 35.46 -1.37
C ALA A 766 24.13 34.50 -0.42
N ALA A 767 23.47 33.43 0.03
CA ALA A 767 24.05 32.42 0.91
C ALA A 767 24.89 31.35 0.19
N GLY A 768 25.14 31.48 -1.11
CA GLY A 768 25.98 30.55 -1.88
C GLY A 768 25.35 29.16 -2.11
N GLY A 769 24.02 29.03 -1.98
CA GLY A 769 23.34 27.74 -2.01
C GLY A 769 23.41 27.05 -3.38
N ALA A 770 23.99 25.85 -3.41
CA ALA A 770 23.78 24.86 -4.47
C ALA A 770 22.27 24.54 -4.63
N GLU A 771 21.88 23.92 -5.75
CA GLU A 771 20.50 23.48 -5.99
C GLU A 771 20.06 22.43 -4.95
N SER A 772 19.56 22.89 -3.80
CA SER A 772 18.89 22.00 -2.84
C SER A 772 17.54 21.53 -3.40
N PRO A 773 17.22 20.23 -3.26
CA PRO A 773 15.95 19.68 -3.72
C PRO A 773 14.79 20.31 -2.92
N LYS A 774 13.62 20.46 -3.58
CA LYS A 774 12.39 20.85 -2.89
C LYS A 774 11.97 19.73 -1.94
N LEU A 775 11.60 20.07 -0.71
CA LEU A 775 11.09 19.13 0.27
C LEU A 775 9.58 19.28 0.43
N ALA A 776 8.94 18.20 0.86
CA ALA A 776 7.52 18.22 1.16
C ALA A 776 7.28 18.94 2.49
N ILE A 777 6.26 19.78 2.53
CA ILE A 777 5.89 20.62 3.66
C ILE A 777 4.39 20.46 3.88
N LYS A 778 3.99 20.19 5.13
CA LYS A 778 2.60 20.09 5.53
C LYS A 778 2.47 20.34 7.02
N CYS A 779 1.26 20.66 7.49
CA CYS A 779 1.01 20.78 8.92
C CYS A 779 1.33 19.45 9.64
N ASP A 780 1.97 19.57 10.80
CA ASP A 780 2.38 18.52 11.75
C ASP A 780 1.74 18.73 13.14
N MET A 781 0.65 19.50 13.20
CA MET A 781 0.00 19.95 14.44
C MET A 781 0.92 20.68 15.43
N CYS A 782 2.05 21.22 14.98
CA CYS A 782 3.08 21.75 15.87
C CYS A 782 3.54 20.71 16.92
N SER A 783 3.62 19.44 16.52
CA SER A 783 4.08 18.35 17.38
C SER A 783 5.42 18.67 18.06
N GLY A 784 5.54 18.25 19.33
CA GLY A 784 6.68 18.56 20.18
C GLY A 784 6.69 19.97 20.78
N LYS A 785 5.69 20.83 20.52
CA LYS A 785 5.59 22.16 21.13
C LYS A 785 4.59 22.18 22.28
N ALA A 786 5.04 22.63 23.46
CA ALA A 786 4.25 22.62 24.70
C ALA A 786 2.90 23.37 24.67
N GLY A 787 2.67 24.26 23.70
CA GLY A 787 1.40 24.98 23.54
C GLY A 787 0.41 24.37 22.55
N GLY A 788 0.76 23.29 21.84
CA GLY A 788 -0.08 22.70 20.77
C GLY A 788 -0.01 23.47 19.43
N PRO A 789 -1.11 23.51 18.64
CA PRO A 789 -1.16 24.18 17.33
C PRO A 789 -1.06 25.72 17.42
N ALA A 790 -0.02 26.29 16.79
CA ALA A 790 0.23 27.73 16.79
C ALA A 790 -0.90 28.55 16.13
N CYS A 791 -1.54 27.99 15.10
CA CYS A 791 -2.64 28.65 14.38
C CYS A 791 -3.87 28.91 15.27
N VAL A 792 -4.14 28.03 16.23
CA VAL A 792 -5.25 28.16 17.20
C VAL A 792 -4.86 29.16 18.29
N ARG A 793 -3.67 29.01 18.89
CA ARG A 793 -3.21 29.91 19.97
C ARG A 793 -3.05 31.36 19.53
N ALA A 794 -2.67 31.60 18.28
CA ALA A 794 -2.47 32.94 17.75
C ALA A 794 -3.79 33.63 17.33
N CYS A 795 -4.93 32.92 17.37
CA CYS A 795 -6.22 33.50 17.02
C CYS A 795 -6.73 34.39 18.18
N PRO A 796 -6.84 35.72 17.99
CA PRO A 796 -7.21 36.63 19.06
C PRO A 796 -8.69 36.53 19.47
N THR A 797 -9.54 36.02 18.58
CA THR A 797 -10.99 35.92 18.79
C THR A 797 -11.46 34.50 19.11
N GLY A 798 -10.58 33.51 19.09
CA GLY A 798 -10.94 32.10 19.22
C GLY A 798 -11.64 31.50 17.99
N ALA A 799 -11.69 32.21 16.86
CA ALA A 799 -12.33 31.75 15.63
C ALA A 799 -11.72 30.47 15.04
N ALA A 800 -10.41 30.25 15.19
CA ALA A 800 -9.71 29.10 14.65
C ALA A 800 -9.68 27.95 15.67
N ILE A 801 -10.32 26.82 15.35
CA ILE A 801 -10.42 25.64 16.22
C ILE A 801 -10.00 24.37 15.49
N ARG A 802 -9.48 23.40 16.23
CA ARG A 802 -9.20 22.05 15.73
C ARG A 802 -10.15 21.06 16.34
N VAL A 803 -10.79 20.25 15.50
CA VAL A 803 -11.89 19.38 15.91
C VAL A 803 -11.73 17.97 15.34
N SER A 804 -12.16 16.97 16.11
CA SER A 804 -12.28 15.59 15.64
C SER A 804 -13.67 15.35 15.02
N PRO A 805 -13.86 14.31 14.19
CA PRO A 805 -15.15 14.02 13.57
C PRO A 805 -16.28 13.81 14.58
N ASP A 806 -16.00 13.20 15.74
CA ASP A 806 -17.02 12.91 16.76
C ASP A 806 -17.49 14.18 17.49
N ALA A 807 -16.63 15.20 17.56
CA ALA A 807 -16.95 16.51 18.14
C ALA A 807 -17.61 17.45 17.13
N PHE A 808 -17.83 17.01 15.89
CA PHE A 808 -18.39 17.87 14.85
C PHE A 808 -19.81 18.36 15.19
N LEU A 809 -20.64 17.52 15.81
CA LEU A 809 -22.02 17.88 16.13
C LEU A 809 -22.14 18.99 17.18
N SER A 810 -21.15 19.16 18.06
CA SER A 810 -21.12 20.30 18.98
C SER A 810 -20.72 21.60 18.27
N VAL A 811 -19.92 21.50 17.20
CA VAL A 811 -19.52 22.65 16.36
C VAL A 811 -20.67 23.06 15.43
N ALA A 812 -21.42 22.11 14.87
CA ALA A 812 -22.63 22.40 14.09
C ALA A 812 -23.75 23.00 14.96
N ARG A 813 -23.69 22.76 16.27
CA ARG A 813 -24.59 23.33 17.29
C ARG A 813 -24.09 24.65 17.86
N ILE A 814 -23.08 25.33 17.30
CA ILE A 814 -22.62 26.64 17.81
C ILE A 814 -23.84 27.52 18.09
N ASP A 815 -24.13 27.61 19.38
CA ASP A 815 -25.38 28.10 19.90
C ASP A 815 -25.44 29.59 19.60
N ARG A 816 -26.56 30.02 19.04
CA ARG A 816 -27.07 31.36 19.31
C ARG A 816 -27.61 31.36 20.75
N GLY A 817 -26.71 31.33 21.74
CA GLY A 817 -27.06 31.52 23.14
C GLY A 817 -26.58 30.43 24.10
N ALA A 818 -25.33 30.51 24.50
CA ALA A 818 -24.92 30.21 25.87
C ALA A 818 -23.84 31.22 26.25
N GLY A 819 -24.25 32.23 27.01
CA GLY A 819 -23.35 33.11 27.76
C GLY A 819 -22.93 32.48 29.07
#